data_AF-A0A954I9Y7-F1
#
_entry.id   AF-A0A954I9Y7-F1
#
_cell.length_a   1.000
_cell.length_b   1.000
_cell.length_c   1.000
_cell.angle_alpha   90.00
_cell.angle_beta   90.00
_cell.angle_gamma   90.00
#
_symmetry.space_group_name_H-M   'P 1'
#
loop_
_entity.id
_entity.type
_entity.pdbx_description
1 polymer ?
#
loop_
_entity_poly.entity_id
_entity_poly.type
_entity_poly.pdbx_seq_one_letter_code
_entity_poly.pdbx_strand_id
1 'polypeptide(L)'
;MRRICLLFAACAVALPLPSAWCQSNFPVVAGYQRFRPELSDVEAGRLLLKELNCQSCHGEFEGLQAAARRAPILTNVAQRVTPAFLREFLANPHTMKPGSTMPAMPQLEGEPGRQLIEALTAFLNQGEVLRSAPVSTDAVRRGERLFHTIGCAACHGDQRLAAADRPADSVPLGQPEKKYTVGTLISFLQDPHAVRPSGRMPSLNLTAEEARDVASYLLQDIDVQPNIQFEYYEGSWESLPDFSTLTPKSTGGTTDFSEAAAERKETFALRFSAFLHIPQNGNYRFFISSDDGSRLLIDGEECVNNDGIHPASFRNGSKRLTAGVHEVTVEYFEYHGEEKLAVEFEGPGLPRQPLAGHVTATREPPAVADGELAVTVALADEGGRLFASLGCASCHQHGDGEQRIHSNLVVKSFGEADLKAGCLSDQPSAKSPRFTLSKQQRQDLRAALASLQPSEPNEIRSVMLTLNCYACHERDQFGGVPSEQQRNSLFAGTVPEMGDEGRIPPSLTGAGDKLNENWLRHLIAAGAKDRPYMLTRMPKFGAGNTGRLIEEFVQRDVKPDTEAPAFTEAEHRVKADARMLVGDQGLSCIKCHYFDKHSLPGINAMDMTTMTQRLRRDWFHRYLANPSEYRPGTRMPSAWPNGRSLFPKVLEGRADVQIEAIWSYLEDGKNARIPSGLITEAIELKPVDRPIIYRNFLEGVSPRGIAVGFPEKAHFAWDAEQKTARLIWHGAFIDAGKHWIGRGPGNQTPLGDHILSLPQGPVVAALPSAEAEWPQSESASEKIRFLGYRL
;
A
#
# COMPACT_ATOMS: atom_id res chain seq x y z
N MET A 1 23.32 -3.69 63.15
CA MET A 1 24.25 -4.59 62.43
C MET A 1 24.90 -3.80 61.31
N ARG A 2 26.23 -3.89 61.19
CA ARG A 2 27.09 -3.12 60.27
C ARG A 2 26.87 -3.50 58.78
N ARG A 3 27.28 -2.57 57.90
CA ARG A 3 27.82 -2.71 56.52
C ARG A 3 26.85 -2.28 55.41
N ILE A 4 27.22 -1.59 54.33
CA ILE A 4 28.45 -0.92 53.85
C ILE A 4 27.94 0.12 52.83
N CYS A 5 28.39 1.37 52.90
CA CYS A 5 28.20 2.35 51.82
C CYS A 5 29.25 2.10 50.73
N LEU A 6 28.82 1.88 49.50
CA LEU A 6 29.66 1.98 48.30
C LEU A 6 29.14 3.15 47.47
N LEU A 7 29.88 4.27 47.54
CA LEU A 7 29.83 5.37 46.60
C LEU A 7 30.37 4.89 45.24
N PHE A 8 29.53 4.83 44.22
CA PHE A 8 29.97 4.98 42.84
C PHE A 8 29.52 6.35 42.34
N ALA A 9 30.51 7.21 42.09
CA ALA A 9 30.32 8.51 41.48
C ALA A 9 29.87 8.34 40.03
N ALA A 10 28.57 8.55 39.78
CA ALA A 10 28.04 8.72 38.44
C ALA A 10 28.33 10.14 37.97
N CYS A 11 29.51 10.36 37.36
CA CYS A 11 29.70 11.48 36.44
C CYS A 11 29.13 11.06 35.08
N ALA A 12 27.82 11.20 34.92
CA ALA A 12 27.16 11.20 33.61
C ALA A 12 26.58 12.60 33.38
N VAL A 13 27.43 13.52 32.94
CA VAL A 13 26.95 14.70 32.21
C VAL A 13 26.54 14.19 30.84
N ALA A 14 25.35 13.62 30.75
CA ALA A 14 24.67 13.38 29.48
C ALA A 14 24.16 14.75 29.01
N LEU A 15 25.01 15.50 28.31
CA LEU A 15 24.52 16.57 27.45
C LEU A 15 23.67 15.89 26.36
N PRO A 16 22.39 16.28 26.18
CA PRO A 16 21.65 15.83 25.01
C PRO A 16 22.35 16.46 23.81
N LEU A 17 23.04 15.65 23.02
CA LEU A 17 23.47 16.09 21.70
C LEU A 17 22.17 16.35 20.92
N PRO A 18 21.88 17.60 20.50
CA PRO A 18 20.79 17.84 19.58
C PRO A 18 21.02 16.97 18.34
N SER A 19 19.95 16.43 17.79
CA SER A 19 19.98 15.53 16.62
C SER A 19 20.71 16.20 15.44
N ALA A 20 22.01 15.90 15.30
CA ALA A 20 22.93 16.50 14.32
C ALA A 20 22.58 16.24 12.83
N TRP A 21 21.42 15.64 12.55
CA TRP A 21 21.03 15.03 11.29
C TRP A 21 20.05 15.89 10.51
N CYS A 22 19.12 16.54 11.22
CA CYS A 22 18.20 17.52 10.62
C CYS A 22 18.89 18.81 10.15
N GLN A 23 20.20 18.95 10.42
CA GLN A 23 21.03 20.10 10.02
C GLN A 23 22.34 19.68 9.33
N SER A 24 22.48 18.43 8.88
CA SER A 24 23.74 17.98 8.30
C SER A 24 23.94 18.51 6.87
N ASN A 25 25.09 19.14 6.63
CA ASN A 25 25.50 19.59 5.29
C ASN A 25 25.99 18.45 4.38
N PHE A 26 26.14 17.22 4.91
CA PHE A 26 26.54 16.03 4.15
C PHE A 26 25.34 15.16 3.76
N PRO A 27 25.45 14.29 2.73
CA PRO A 27 24.34 13.47 2.24
C PRO A 27 23.91 12.39 3.24
N VAL A 28 22.60 12.20 3.33
CA VAL A 28 21.95 11.24 4.21
C VAL A 28 21.40 10.03 3.42
N VAL A 29 22.08 8.92 3.59
CA VAL A 29 21.78 7.55 3.19
C VAL A 29 21.32 6.72 4.41
N ALA A 30 20.01 6.57 4.60
CA ALA A 30 19.41 5.98 5.82
C ALA A 30 20.10 4.69 6.30
N GLY A 31 20.34 3.73 5.40
CA GLY A 31 21.04 2.48 5.74
C GLY A 31 22.47 2.66 6.21
N TYR A 32 23.23 3.59 5.61
CA TYR A 32 24.59 3.92 6.06
C TYR A 32 24.51 4.54 7.45
N GLN A 33 23.67 5.56 7.59
CA GLN A 33 23.60 6.33 8.81
C GLN A 33 23.22 5.50 10.03
N ARG A 34 22.22 4.64 9.87
CA ARG A 34 21.70 3.81 10.95
C ARG A 34 22.66 2.68 11.33
N PHE A 35 23.30 2.07 10.33
CA PHE A 35 24.04 0.82 10.53
C PHE A 35 25.55 0.98 10.38
N ARG A 36 26.08 2.18 10.17
CA ARG A 36 27.54 2.40 10.03
C ARG A 36 28.38 1.73 11.12
N PRO A 37 28.02 1.76 12.41
CA PRO A 37 28.81 1.09 13.45
C PRO A 37 28.92 -0.44 13.27
N GLU A 38 27.98 -1.05 12.55
CA GLU A 38 27.87 -2.50 12.31
C GLU A 38 28.38 -2.92 10.92
N LEU A 39 28.95 -1.97 10.16
CA LEU A 39 29.52 -2.17 8.83
C LEU A 39 31.03 -1.93 8.87
N SER A 40 31.78 -2.76 8.14
CA SER A 40 33.18 -2.44 7.83
C SER A 40 33.30 -1.19 6.96
N ASP A 41 34.45 -0.52 6.99
CA ASP A 41 34.72 0.67 6.15
C ASP A 41 34.47 0.39 4.66
N VAL A 42 34.80 -0.82 4.19
CA VAL A 42 34.59 -1.26 2.80
C VAL A 42 33.10 -1.45 2.48
N GLU A 43 32.33 -2.14 3.33
CA GLU A 43 30.89 -2.32 3.13
C GLU A 43 30.15 -0.98 3.17
N ALA A 44 30.49 -0.13 4.13
CA ALA A 44 29.93 1.21 4.27
C ALA A 44 30.27 2.08 3.04
N GLY A 45 31.51 2.02 2.55
CA GLY A 45 31.93 2.72 1.35
C GLY A 45 31.22 2.24 0.08
N ARG A 46 31.03 0.93 -0.09
CA ARG A 46 30.28 0.36 -1.23
C ARG A 46 28.82 0.78 -1.20
N LEU A 47 28.20 0.81 -0.01
CA LEU A 47 26.85 1.34 0.15
C LEU A 47 26.79 2.81 -0.28
N LEU A 48 27.77 3.64 0.12
CA LEU A 48 27.83 5.05 -0.32
C LEU A 48 28.06 5.19 -1.82
N LEU A 49 28.98 4.43 -2.44
CA LEU A 49 29.22 4.49 -3.89
C LEU A 49 27.94 4.24 -4.69
N LYS A 50 27.13 3.27 -4.24
CA LYS A 50 25.83 2.94 -4.82
C LYS A 50 24.78 4.01 -4.55
N GLU A 51 24.65 4.45 -3.30
CA GLU A 51 23.58 5.37 -2.88
C GLU A 51 23.78 6.81 -3.35
N LEU A 52 25.04 7.23 -3.55
CA LEU A 52 25.43 8.51 -4.16
C LEU A 52 25.59 8.41 -5.69
N ASN A 53 25.36 7.22 -6.24
CA ASN A 53 25.37 6.94 -7.68
C ASN A 53 26.70 7.29 -8.37
N CYS A 54 27.84 7.04 -7.71
CA CYS A 54 29.16 7.38 -8.27
C CYS A 54 29.45 6.61 -9.58
N GLN A 55 28.87 5.42 -9.74
CA GLN A 55 28.99 4.53 -10.91
C GLN A 55 28.42 5.15 -12.20
N SER A 56 27.49 6.11 -12.10
CA SER A 56 26.88 6.73 -13.29
C SER A 56 27.87 7.54 -14.12
N CYS A 57 28.93 8.06 -13.49
CA CYS A 57 30.02 8.76 -14.16
C CYS A 57 31.27 7.87 -14.26
N HIS A 58 31.62 7.16 -13.18
CA HIS A 58 32.89 6.45 -13.08
C HIS A 58 32.88 5.00 -13.62
N GLY A 59 31.73 4.47 -14.03
CA GLY A 59 31.58 3.09 -14.50
C GLY A 59 31.54 2.05 -13.38
N GLU A 60 31.49 0.77 -13.74
CA GLU A 60 31.39 -0.37 -12.81
C GLU A 60 32.76 -0.99 -12.49
N PHE A 61 32.84 -1.80 -11.43
CA PHE A 61 33.99 -2.66 -11.12
C PHE A 61 33.52 -3.95 -10.42
N GLU A 62 34.36 -4.98 -10.33
CA GLU A 62 33.95 -6.30 -9.81
C GLU A 62 33.42 -6.28 -8.36
N GLY A 63 33.98 -5.44 -7.49
CA GLY A 63 33.46 -5.22 -6.13
C GLY A 63 32.17 -4.37 -6.05
N LEU A 64 31.62 -3.92 -7.17
CA LEU A 64 30.38 -3.12 -7.28
C LEU A 64 29.56 -3.54 -8.51
N GLN A 65 29.11 -4.80 -8.53
CA GLN A 65 28.30 -5.38 -9.62
C GLN A 65 26.79 -5.08 -9.54
N ALA A 66 26.38 -4.16 -8.67
CA ALA A 66 24.99 -3.73 -8.60
C ALA A 66 24.71 -2.70 -9.69
N ALA A 67 23.51 -2.73 -10.29
CA ALA A 67 23.11 -1.72 -11.26
C ALA A 67 23.18 -0.31 -10.64
N ALA A 68 23.70 0.64 -11.40
CA ALA A 68 23.74 2.06 -11.02
C ALA A 68 22.33 2.53 -10.63
N ARG A 69 22.23 3.30 -9.55
CA ARG A 69 20.93 3.86 -9.16
C ARG A 69 20.49 4.86 -10.21
N ARG A 70 19.19 4.84 -10.53
CA ARG A 70 18.59 5.86 -11.40
C ARG A 70 18.12 7.02 -10.55
N ALA A 71 18.66 8.22 -10.80
CA ALA A 71 18.16 9.44 -10.19
C ALA A 71 16.75 9.75 -10.70
N PRO A 72 16.02 10.73 -10.11
CA PRO A 72 14.69 11.09 -10.56
C PRO A 72 14.63 11.35 -12.07
N ILE A 73 13.63 10.81 -12.75
CA ILE A 73 13.34 11.14 -14.15
C ILE A 73 12.89 12.60 -14.18
N LEU A 74 13.51 13.40 -15.05
CA LEU A 74 13.23 14.83 -15.21
C LEU A 74 12.45 15.14 -16.49
N THR A 75 12.16 14.15 -17.33
CA THR A 75 11.14 14.28 -18.39
C THR A 75 9.84 14.82 -17.79
N ASN A 76 9.29 15.88 -18.39
CA ASN A 76 8.06 16.55 -17.95
C ASN A 76 8.05 16.94 -16.46
N VAL A 77 9.20 17.38 -15.92
CA VAL A 77 9.28 17.77 -14.49
C VAL A 77 8.42 19.00 -14.17
N ALA A 78 8.18 19.87 -15.16
CA ALA A 78 7.24 20.99 -15.06
C ALA A 78 5.87 20.60 -14.52
N GLN A 79 5.38 19.40 -14.86
CA GLN A 79 4.07 18.89 -14.42
C GLN A 79 4.08 18.33 -12.99
N ARG A 80 5.21 18.37 -12.27
CA ARG A 80 5.37 17.69 -10.97
C ARG A 80 5.99 18.54 -9.89
N VAL A 81 6.74 19.57 -10.26
CA VAL A 81 7.52 20.39 -9.35
C VAL A 81 7.44 21.85 -9.79
N THR A 82 7.29 22.76 -8.84
CA THR A 82 7.18 24.20 -9.15
C THR A 82 8.50 24.75 -9.73
N PRO A 83 8.45 25.71 -10.67
CA PRO A 83 9.66 26.33 -11.23
C PRO A 83 10.48 27.08 -10.18
N ALA A 84 9.82 27.70 -9.20
CA ALA A 84 10.47 28.37 -8.07
C ALA A 84 11.32 27.39 -7.25
N PHE A 85 10.77 26.21 -6.92
CA PHE A 85 11.53 25.16 -6.25
C PHE A 85 12.72 24.70 -7.08
N LEU A 86 12.58 24.52 -8.41
CA LEU A 86 13.70 24.11 -9.26
C LEU A 86 14.87 25.12 -9.19
N ARG A 87 14.58 26.42 -9.26
CA ARG A 87 15.59 27.48 -9.12
C ARG A 87 16.32 27.42 -7.78
N GLU A 88 15.56 27.39 -6.69
CA GLU A 88 16.11 27.35 -5.33
C GLU A 88 16.91 26.07 -5.08
N PHE A 89 16.40 24.93 -5.55
CA PHE A 89 17.03 23.63 -5.36
C PHE A 89 18.31 23.47 -6.20
N LEU A 90 18.34 23.97 -7.43
CA LEU A 90 19.55 23.98 -8.27
C LEU A 90 20.64 24.89 -7.69
N ALA A 91 20.26 26.04 -7.12
CA ALA A 91 21.19 26.95 -6.47
C ALA A 91 21.84 26.30 -5.24
N ASN A 92 21.04 25.66 -4.37
CA ASN A 92 21.51 25.16 -3.09
C ASN A 92 20.76 23.88 -2.65
N PRO A 93 21.06 22.70 -3.23
CA PRO A 93 20.29 21.48 -2.97
C PRO A 93 20.37 21.02 -1.51
N HIS A 94 21.52 21.21 -0.86
CA HIS A 94 21.73 20.82 0.54
C HIS A 94 21.08 21.78 1.54
N THR A 95 20.90 23.06 1.19
CA THR A 95 20.18 24.03 2.04
C THR A 95 18.67 23.82 1.92
N MET A 96 18.18 23.64 0.69
CA MET A 96 16.75 23.38 0.44
C MET A 96 16.31 22.03 0.97
N LYS A 97 17.20 21.03 0.93
CA LYS A 97 16.99 19.72 1.52
C LYS A 97 18.24 19.27 2.26
N PRO A 98 18.33 19.53 3.58
CA PRO A 98 19.39 18.97 4.42
C PRO A 98 19.51 17.46 4.21
N GLY A 99 20.73 16.97 4.05
CA GLY A 99 20.97 15.56 3.73
C GLY A 99 20.68 15.12 2.29
N SER A 100 20.45 16.05 1.35
CA SER A 100 20.27 15.71 -0.07
C SER A 100 21.43 14.86 -0.60
N THR A 101 21.10 13.85 -1.42
CA THR A 101 22.08 13.06 -2.20
C THR A 101 22.40 13.69 -3.55
N MET A 102 21.65 14.73 -3.96
CA MET A 102 22.02 15.53 -5.13
C MET A 102 23.18 16.45 -4.74
N PRO A 103 24.34 16.39 -5.42
CA PRO A 103 25.47 17.24 -5.10
C PRO A 103 25.16 18.70 -5.46
N ALA A 104 25.80 19.64 -4.75
CA ALA A 104 25.91 21.01 -5.24
C ALA A 104 26.81 21.03 -6.49
N MET A 105 26.44 21.88 -7.45
CA MET A 105 27.20 22.10 -8.68
C MET A 105 27.92 23.45 -8.55
N PRO A 106 29.23 23.49 -8.28
CA PRO A 106 29.93 24.76 -8.01
C PRO A 106 29.80 25.79 -9.14
N GLN A 107 29.58 25.34 -10.38
CA GLN A 107 29.35 26.18 -11.55
C GLN A 107 28.02 26.97 -11.48
N LEU A 108 27.05 26.51 -10.67
CA LEU A 108 25.74 27.14 -10.48
C LEU A 108 25.69 28.07 -9.25
N GLU A 109 26.79 28.17 -8.49
CA GLU A 109 26.84 28.99 -7.28
C GLU A 109 27.13 30.47 -7.61
N GLY A 110 26.56 31.39 -6.81
CA GLY A 110 26.81 32.83 -6.91
C GLY A 110 26.15 33.53 -8.10
N GLU A 111 26.51 34.80 -8.32
CA GLU A 111 25.96 35.62 -9.42
C GLU A 111 26.13 34.99 -10.82
N PRO A 112 27.31 34.44 -11.19
CA PRO A 112 27.48 33.83 -12.51
C PRO A 112 26.58 32.60 -12.73
N GLY A 113 26.28 31.87 -11.66
CA GLY A 113 25.44 30.67 -11.71
C GLY A 113 23.96 30.96 -11.92
N ARG A 114 23.47 32.16 -11.59
CA ARG A 114 22.04 32.52 -11.73
C ARG A 114 21.55 32.37 -13.16
N GLN A 115 22.29 32.87 -14.16
CA GLN A 115 21.90 32.75 -15.56
C GLN A 115 21.82 31.28 -16.02
N LEU A 116 22.75 30.45 -15.56
CA LEU A 116 22.75 29.01 -15.86
C LEU A 116 21.56 28.30 -15.22
N ILE A 117 21.20 28.67 -13.99
CA ILE A 117 20.01 28.16 -13.29
C ILE A 117 18.75 28.56 -14.04
N GLU A 118 18.65 29.80 -14.52
CA GLU A 118 17.51 30.25 -15.32
C GLU A 118 17.39 29.46 -16.63
N ALA A 119 18.50 29.23 -17.35
CA ALA A 119 18.52 28.40 -18.54
C ALA A 119 18.09 26.95 -18.27
N LEU A 120 18.66 26.31 -17.23
CA LEU A 120 18.30 24.96 -16.82
C LEU A 120 16.83 24.88 -16.39
N THR A 121 16.33 25.87 -15.66
CA THR A 121 14.92 25.94 -15.24
C THR A 121 14.02 26.12 -16.46
N ALA A 122 14.36 26.99 -17.41
CA ALA A 122 13.62 27.16 -18.66
C ALA A 122 13.50 25.84 -19.42
N PHE A 123 14.61 25.12 -19.52
CA PHE A 123 14.66 23.81 -20.18
C PHE A 123 13.79 22.76 -19.48
N LEU A 124 13.86 22.68 -18.15
CA LEU A 124 13.12 21.70 -17.35
C LEU A 124 11.63 22.07 -17.18
N ASN A 125 11.30 23.34 -17.30
CA ASN A 125 9.97 23.90 -17.09
C ASN A 125 9.18 24.10 -18.40
N GLN A 126 9.46 23.29 -19.43
CA GLN A 126 8.66 23.26 -20.65
C GLN A 126 7.33 22.55 -20.34
N GLY A 127 6.28 23.31 -20.04
CA GLY A 127 4.96 22.77 -19.68
C GLY A 127 4.02 23.78 -19.03
N GLU A 128 2.86 23.30 -18.60
CA GLU A 128 1.82 24.10 -17.93
C GLU A 128 2.23 24.49 -16.50
N VAL A 129 1.73 25.63 -16.02
CA VAL A 129 2.03 26.14 -14.68
C VAL A 129 1.21 25.40 -13.63
N LEU A 130 1.89 24.77 -12.68
CA LEU A 130 1.28 24.14 -11.53
C LEU A 130 0.68 25.18 -10.56
N ARG A 131 -0.58 25.00 -10.19
CA ARG A 131 -1.27 25.83 -9.19
C ARG A 131 -1.68 25.01 -7.98
N SER A 132 -1.59 25.64 -6.82
CA SER A 132 -1.95 25.04 -5.53
C SER A 132 -3.40 25.36 -5.18
N ALA A 133 -4.02 24.47 -4.41
CA ALA A 133 -5.32 24.67 -3.78
C ALA A 133 -5.13 24.63 -2.26
N PRO A 134 -5.97 25.32 -1.47
CA PRO A 134 -6.08 25.03 -0.06
C PRO A 134 -6.54 23.59 0.15
N VAL A 135 -6.37 23.11 1.39
CA VAL A 135 -6.73 21.75 1.76
C VAL A 135 -7.84 21.77 2.81
N SER A 136 -8.79 20.85 2.69
CA SER A 136 -9.86 20.69 3.67
C SER A 136 -9.31 20.21 5.02
N THR A 137 -9.75 20.81 6.12
CA THR A 137 -9.39 20.43 7.50
C THR A 137 -9.75 18.97 7.80
N ASP A 138 -10.84 18.48 7.23
CA ASP A 138 -11.25 17.07 7.33
C ASP A 138 -10.26 16.13 6.65
N ALA A 139 -9.82 16.48 5.44
CA ALA A 139 -8.81 15.71 4.73
C ALA A 139 -7.47 15.72 5.48
N VAL A 140 -7.09 16.86 6.08
CA VAL A 140 -5.91 16.97 6.94
C VAL A 140 -6.01 16.04 8.15
N ARG A 141 -7.15 16.01 8.87
CA ARG A 141 -7.36 15.12 10.03
C ARG A 141 -7.29 13.63 9.66
N ARG A 142 -7.91 13.24 8.54
CA ARG A 142 -7.82 11.85 8.04
C ARG A 142 -6.41 11.51 7.57
N GLY A 143 -5.75 12.43 6.88
CA GLY A 143 -4.38 12.32 6.39
C GLY A 143 -3.36 12.15 7.51
N GLU A 144 -3.50 12.93 8.58
CA GLU A 144 -2.66 12.80 9.78
C GLU A 144 -2.79 11.39 10.38
N ARG A 145 -4.02 10.91 10.56
CA ARG A 145 -4.26 9.55 11.07
C ARG A 145 -3.64 8.49 10.17
N LEU A 146 -3.83 8.59 8.86
CA LEU A 146 -3.25 7.67 7.89
C LEU A 146 -1.72 7.68 7.96
N PHE A 147 -1.10 8.85 7.88
CA PHE A 147 0.36 9.02 7.90
C PHE A 147 1.01 8.32 9.10
N HIS A 148 0.39 8.42 10.28
CA HIS A 148 0.91 7.85 11.53
C HIS A 148 0.54 6.39 11.79
N THR A 149 -0.29 5.76 10.95
CA THR A 149 -0.74 4.37 11.18
C THR A 149 -0.31 3.41 10.07
N ILE A 150 -0.29 3.85 8.82
CA ILE A 150 -0.05 2.97 7.66
C ILE A 150 1.43 2.72 7.37
N GLY A 151 2.33 3.46 8.01
CA GLY A 151 3.79 3.27 7.93
C GLY A 151 4.60 4.45 7.41
N CYS A 152 3.98 5.58 7.02
CA CYS A 152 4.74 6.77 6.56
C CYS A 152 5.70 7.28 7.64
N ALA A 153 5.18 7.42 8.87
CA ALA A 153 5.96 7.86 10.03
C ALA A 153 7.13 6.91 10.37
N ALA A 154 7.04 5.62 10.03
CA ALA A 154 8.14 4.69 10.25
C ALA A 154 9.40 5.13 9.48
N CYS A 155 9.29 5.71 8.29
CA CYS A 155 10.44 6.28 7.58
C CYS A 155 10.66 7.76 7.88
N HIS A 156 9.58 8.54 7.97
CA HIS A 156 9.65 10.01 8.03
C HIS A 156 9.68 10.60 9.44
N GLY A 157 9.52 9.77 10.47
CA GLY A 157 9.33 10.20 11.85
C GLY A 157 7.92 10.75 12.10
N ASP A 158 7.59 10.93 13.38
CA ASP A 158 6.35 11.57 13.80
C ASP A 158 6.36 13.06 13.43
N GLN A 159 5.46 13.49 12.55
CA GLN A 159 5.45 14.88 12.08
C GLN A 159 4.84 15.84 13.12
N ARG A 160 4.18 15.33 14.15
CA ARG A 160 3.66 16.13 15.28
C ARG A 160 4.76 16.64 16.19
N LEU A 161 5.96 16.08 16.08
CA LEU A 161 7.15 16.49 16.80
C LEU A 161 7.96 17.51 15.99
N ALA A 162 8.64 18.39 16.71
CA ALA A 162 9.63 19.28 16.10
C ALA A 162 10.71 18.46 15.40
N ALA A 163 11.26 18.98 14.29
CA ALA A 163 12.26 18.25 13.49
C ALA A 163 13.48 17.79 14.30
N ALA A 164 13.87 18.54 15.33
CA ALA A 164 14.98 18.21 16.23
C ALA A 164 14.68 17.02 17.17
N ASP A 165 13.40 16.75 17.46
CA ASP A 165 12.98 15.69 18.39
C ASP A 165 12.63 14.38 17.67
N ARG A 166 12.69 14.37 16.34
CA ARG A 166 12.45 13.17 15.53
C ARG A 166 13.67 12.25 15.61
N PRO A 167 13.48 10.91 15.44
CA PRO A 167 14.60 9.99 15.40
C PRO A 167 15.63 10.42 14.35
N ALA A 168 16.90 10.42 14.73
CA ALA A 168 17.99 10.85 13.85
C ALA A 168 18.06 10.01 12.55
N ASP A 169 17.59 8.76 12.60
CA ASP A 169 17.52 7.84 11.46
C ASP A 169 16.21 7.96 10.63
N SER A 170 15.44 9.03 10.83
CA SER A 170 14.27 9.36 10.00
C SER A 170 14.66 10.16 8.76
N VAL A 171 13.87 10.03 7.70
CA VAL A 171 14.05 10.76 6.43
C VAL A 171 13.26 12.06 6.50
N PRO A 172 13.92 13.24 6.50
CA PRO A 172 13.21 14.51 6.57
C PRO A 172 12.39 14.75 5.30
N LEU A 173 11.17 15.30 5.48
CA LEU A 173 10.30 15.71 4.38
C LEU A 173 10.71 17.07 3.79
N GLY A 174 11.34 17.94 4.60
CA GLY A 174 11.65 19.32 4.21
C GLY A 174 10.39 20.17 4.19
N GLN A 175 10.28 21.03 3.18
CA GLN A 175 9.13 21.90 2.91
C GLN A 175 8.37 21.40 1.67
N PRO A 176 7.55 20.33 1.79
CA PRO A 176 6.82 19.76 0.65
C PRO A 176 5.90 20.77 -0.05
N GLU A 177 5.36 21.75 0.66
CA GLU A 177 4.48 22.82 0.19
C GLU A 177 5.16 23.76 -0.83
N LYS A 178 6.48 23.91 -0.77
CA LYS A 178 7.22 24.65 -1.79
C LYS A 178 7.42 23.86 -3.08
N LYS A 179 7.42 22.53 -2.97
CA LYS A 179 7.81 21.63 -4.04
C LYS A 179 6.62 21.11 -4.84
N TYR A 180 5.55 20.75 -4.16
CA TYR A 180 4.40 20.05 -4.74
C TYR A 180 3.13 20.88 -4.61
N THR A 181 2.24 20.70 -5.57
CA THR A 181 0.81 20.99 -5.42
C THR A 181 0.09 19.74 -4.89
N VAL A 182 -1.16 19.89 -4.44
CA VAL A 182 -1.97 18.76 -3.96
C VAL A 182 -2.06 17.64 -5.00
N GLY A 183 -2.42 17.95 -6.25
CA GLY A 183 -2.53 16.94 -7.32
C GLY A 183 -1.22 16.23 -7.67
N THR A 184 -0.11 16.97 -7.68
CA THR A 184 1.20 16.40 -8.00
C THR A 184 1.75 15.54 -6.86
N LEU A 185 1.45 15.89 -5.60
CA LEU A 185 1.77 15.05 -4.46
C LEU A 185 0.91 13.78 -4.43
N ILE A 186 -0.39 13.87 -4.75
CA ILE A 186 -1.27 12.69 -4.90
C ILE A 186 -0.67 11.71 -5.91
N SER A 187 -0.36 12.19 -7.11
CA SER A 187 0.24 11.38 -8.17
C SER A 187 1.55 10.72 -7.71
N PHE A 188 2.40 11.49 -7.02
CA PHE A 188 3.66 10.99 -6.49
C PHE A 188 3.45 9.91 -5.41
N LEU A 189 2.50 10.09 -4.50
CA LEU A 189 2.23 9.13 -3.41
C LEU A 189 1.64 7.82 -3.93
N GLN A 190 0.87 7.85 -5.03
CA GLN A 190 0.31 6.66 -5.67
C GLN A 190 1.38 5.82 -6.37
N ASP A 191 2.26 6.46 -7.16
CA ASP A 191 3.37 5.77 -7.84
C ASP A 191 4.69 6.56 -7.79
N PRO A 192 5.42 6.49 -6.65
CA PRO A 192 6.70 7.18 -6.52
C PRO A 192 7.77 6.67 -7.50
N HIS A 193 7.70 5.39 -7.90
CA HIS A 193 8.72 4.75 -8.73
C HIS A 193 8.61 5.12 -10.21
N ALA A 194 7.44 5.57 -10.68
CA ALA A 194 7.29 6.16 -12.01
C ALA A 194 8.25 7.34 -12.22
N VAL A 195 8.49 8.13 -11.16
CA VAL A 195 9.37 9.32 -11.23
C VAL A 195 10.73 9.11 -10.57
N ARG A 196 10.84 8.15 -9.64
CA ARG A 196 12.09 7.77 -8.97
C ARG A 196 12.27 6.26 -9.09
N PRO A 197 12.74 5.74 -10.23
CA PRO A 197 12.79 4.29 -10.46
C PRO A 197 13.60 3.52 -9.42
N SER A 198 14.68 4.12 -8.92
CA SER A 198 15.49 3.58 -7.83
C SER A 198 15.26 4.30 -6.50
N GLY A 199 14.16 5.04 -6.34
CA GLY A 199 13.84 5.79 -5.13
C GLY A 199 13.61 4.88 -3.92
N ARG A 200 13.91 5.38 -2.72
CA ARG A 200 13.61 4.67 -1.46
C ARG A 200 12.16 4.81 -1.04
N MET A 201 11.45 5.84 -1.50
CA MET A 201 10.04 6.06 -1.19
C MET A 201 9.22 5.02 -1.97
N PRO A 202 8.62 4.02 -1.31
CA PRO A 202 7.80 3.02 -1.97
C PRO A 202 6.36 3.53 -2.15
N SER A 203 5.58 2.86 -2.99
CA SER A 203 4.12 3.02 -2.94
C SER A 203 3.58 2.27 -1.73
N LEU A 204 2.69 2.89 -0.95
CA LEU A 204 1.97 2.22 0.14
C LEU A 204 0.62 1.64 -0.30
N ASN A 205 0.43 1.50 -1.63
CA ASN A 205 -0.82 1.09 -2.26
C ASN A 205 -2.01 1.93 -1.75
N LEU A 206 -1.84 3.25 -1.72
CA LEU A 206 -2.88 4.18 -1.31
C LEU A 206 -3.97 4.22 -2.38
N THR A 207 -5.23 4.26 -1.95
CA THR A 207 -6.32 4.66 -2.86
C THR A 207 -6.16 6.13 -3.25
N ALA A 208 -6.89 6.60 -4.27
CA ALA A 208 -6.89 8.02 -4.63
C ALA A 208 -7.32 8.91 -3.45
N GLU A 209 -8.28 8.44 -2.66
CA GLU A 209 -8.76 9.14 -1.47
C GLU A 209 -7.71 9.20 -0.35
N GLU A 210 -7.06 8.06 -0.06
CA GLU A 210 -6.01 8.01 0.96
C GLU A 210 -4.80 8.87 0.56
N ALA A 211 -4.43 8.85 -0.72
CA ALA A 211 -3.35 9.68 -1.25
C ALA A 211 -3.69 11.17 -1.14
N ARG A 212 -4.94 11.56 -1.45
CA ARG A 212 -5.45 12.93 -1.25
C ARG A 212 -5.36 13.35 0.20
N ASP A 213 -5.91 12.56 1.11
CA ASP A 213 -5.93 12.90 2.54
C ASP A 213 -4.48 13.05 3.08
N VAL A 214 -3.56 12.14 2.75
CA VAL A 214 -2.14 12.27 3.13
C VAL A 214 -1.48 13.49 2.49
N ALA A 215 -1.76 13.78 1.21
CA ALA A 215 -1.24 14.98 0.56
C ALA A 215 -1.77 16.26 1.23
N SER A 216 -3.05 16.29 1.57
CA SER A 216 -3.67 17.40 2.31
C SER A 216 -2.99 17.64 3.64
N TYR A 217 -2.74 16.57 4.42
CA TYR A 217 -1.99 16.69 5.68
C TYR A 217 -0.59 17.28 5.50
N LEU A 218 0.16 16.78 4.50
CA LEU A 218 1.53 17.24 4.24
C LEU A 218 1.60 18.66 3.65
N LEU A 219 0.51 19.17 3.10
CA LEU A 219 0.43 20.48 2.46
C LEU A 219 -0.52 21.42 3.22
N GLN A 220 -0.79 21.16 4.50
CA GLN A 220 -1.71 21.97 5.32
C GLN A 220 -1.28 23.43 5.48
N ASP A 221 0.02 23.71 5.34
CA ASP A 221 0.59 25.05 5.49
C ASP A 221 0.69 25.80 4.14
N ILE A 222 0.01 25.33 3.10
CA ILE A 222 0.06 25.96 1.78
C ILE A 222 -0.71 27.29 1.78
N ASP A 223 -0.01 28.37 1.48
CA ASP A 223 -0.62 29.69 1.33
C ASP A 223 -1.14 29.86 -0.10
N VAL A 224 -2.44 30.09 -0.24
CA VAL A 224 -3.12 30.27 -1.52
C VAL A 224 -3.89 31.58 -1.47
N GLN A 225 -3.67 32.44 -2.45
CA GLN A 225 -4.42 33.68 -2.58
C GLN A 225 -5.85 33.39 -3.09
N PRO A 226 -6.87 34.16 -2.68
CA PRO A 226 -8.24 33.97 -3.14
C PRO A 226 -8.34 33.90 -4.66
N ASN A 227 -8.94 32.83 -5.17
CA ASN A 227 -9.05 32.52 -6.60
C ASN A 227 -10.47 32.11 -7.02
N ILE A 228 -11.44 32.21 -6.10
CA ILE A 228 -12.85 31.94 -6.30
C ILE A 228 -13.63 33.12 -5.72
N GLN A 229 -14.65 33.60 -6.43
CA GLN A 229 -15.59 34.59 -5.89
C GLN A 229 -16.79 33.88 -5.29
N PHE A 230 -17.31 34.36 -4.16
CA PHE A 230 -18.53 33.84 -3.55
C PHE A 230 -19.56 34.95 -3.31
N GLU A 231 -20.83 34.54 -3.35
CA GLU A 231 -22.02 35.29 -2.96
C GLU A 231 -22.68 34.50 -1.81
N TYR A 232 -22.88 35.14 -0.66
CA TYR A 232 -23.49 34.53 0.53
C TYR A 232 -24.90 35.06 0.75
N TYR A 233 -25.83 34.15 1.05
CA TYR A 233 -27.25 34.43 1.22
C TYR A 233 -27.78 33.81 2.51
N GLU A 234 -28.74 34.49 3.13
CA GLU A 234 -29.43 33.99 4.32
C GLU A 234 -30.90 33.72 3.98
N GLY A 235 -31.34 32.49 4.24
CA GLY A 235 -32.71 32.08 3.98
C GLY A 235 -32.89 30.60 4.27
N SER A 236 -34.13 30.15 4.20
CA SER A 236 -34.53 28.78 4.49
C SER A 236 -35.07 28.18 3.19
N TRP A 237 -34.40 27.17 2.67
CA TRP A 237 -34.75 26.51 1.41
C TRP A 237 -34.76 24.99 1.58
N GLU A 238 -35.64 24.32 0.84
CA GLU A 238 -35.69 22.84 0.76
C GLU A 238 -35.11 22.31 -0.57
N SER A 239 -34.77 23.22 -1.48
CA SER A 239 -34.11 23.01 -2.77
C SER A 239 -33.31 24.26 -3.14
N LEU A 240 -32.36 24.16 -4.08
CA LEU A 240 -31.54 25.28 -4.51
C LEU A 240 -32.42 26.48 -4.90
N PRO A 241 -32.15 27.68 -4.35
CA PRO A 241 -32.91 28.87 -4.71
C PRO A 241 -32.59 29.34 -6.12
N ASP A 242 -33.49 30.14 -6.69
CA ASP A 242 -33.16 30.95 -7.87
C ASP A 242 -32.30 32.15 -7.44
N PHE A 243 -30.98 31.96 -7.45
CA PHE A 243 -29.99 32.97 -7.10
C PHE A 243 -30.11 34.26 -7.92
N SER A 244 -30.69 34.22 -9.12
CA SER A 244 -30.88 35.43 -9.95
C SER A 244 -31.93 36.40 -9.37
N THR A 245 -32.78 35.91 -8.47
CA THR A 245 -33.84 36.70 -7.80
C THR A 245 -33.43 37.20 -6.41
N LEU A 246 -32.27 36.76 -5.91
CA LEU A 246 -31.81 37.05 -4.56
C LEU A 246 -30.75 38.14 -4.54
N THR A 247 -30.74 38.95 -3.48
CA THR A 247 -29.65 39.88 -3.19
C THR A 247 -28.68 39.23 -2.20
N PRO A 248 -27.38 39.10 -2.52
CA PRO A 248 -26.42 38.54 -1.58
C PRO A 248 -26.27 39.44 -0.35
N LYS A 249 -26.19 38.83 0.83
CA LYS A 249 -25.90 39.52 2.09
C LYS A 249 -24.45 40.01 2.11
N SER A 250 -23.53 39.19 1.62
CA SER A 250 -22.12 39.53 1.46
C SER A 250 -21.53 38.84 0.23
N THR A 251 -20.42 39.39 -0.25
CA THR A 251 -19.64 38.83 -1.35
C THR A 251 -18.17 38.92 -0.99
N GLY A 252 -17.34 38.04 -1.55
CA GLY A 252 -15.91 38.05 -1.26
C GLY A 252 -15.12 37.04 -2.08
N GLY A 253 -13.81 37.02 -1.85
CA GLY A 253 -12.91 36.01 -2.39
C GLY A 253 -12.70 34.86 -1.40
N THR A 254 -12.64 33.64 -1.91
CA THR A 254 -12.24 32.44 -1.18
C THR A 254 -11.23 31.64 -1.99
N THR A 255 -10.64 30.63 -1.37
CA THR A 255 -9.64 29.74 -1.97
C THR A 255 -10.19 28.33 -2.25
N ASP A 256 -11.37 28.00 -1.73
CA ASP A 256 -12.01 26.68 -1.90
C ASP A 256 -13.52 26.79 -2.13
N PHE A 257 -14.10 25.75 -2.73
CA PHE A 257 -15.55 25.56 -2.83
C PHE A 257 -16.05 24.86 -1.55
N SER A 258 -16.13 25.63 -0.46
CA SER A 258 -16.46 25.12 0.88
C SER A 258 -17.46 26.02 1.59
N GLU A 259 -18.25 25.39 2.45
CA GLU A 259 -19.14 26.00 3.44
C GLU A 259 -18.45 27.01 4.38
N ALA A 260 -17.13 26.99 4.50
CA ALA A 260 -16.36 27.96 5.29
C ALA A 260 -16.54 29.43 4.85
N ALA A 261 -17.06 29.68 3.65
CA ALA A 261 -17.42 31.02 3.18
C ALA A 261 -18.73 31.56 3.82
N ALA A 262 -19.52 30.72 4.48
CA ALA A 262 -20.75 31.12 5.16
C ALA A 262 -20.50 31.82 6.50
N GLU A 263 -21.34 32.81 6.83
CA GLU A 263 -21.28 33.50 8.13
C GLU A 263 -22.05 32.78 9.24
N ARG A 264 -22.82 31.74 8.89
CA ARG A 264 -23.59 30.91 9.82
C ARG A 264 -23.58 29.44 9.41
N LYS A 265 -23.95 28.56 10.35
CA LYS A 265 -23.92 27.11 10.14
C LYS A 265 -25.18 26.51 9.53
N GLU A 266 -26.31 27.21 9.62
CA GLU A 266 -27.60 26.67 9.21
C GLU A 266 -28.38 27.71 8.40
N THR A 267 -29.28 27.26 7.54
CA THR A 267 -30.17 28.10 6.73
C THR A 267 -29.38 29.09 5.86
N PHE A 268 -28.42 28.69 5.05
CA PHE A 268 -27.71 29.62 4.18
C PHE A 268 -27.60 29.08 2.76
N ALA A 269 -27.24 29.96 1.82
CA ALA A 269 -26.85 29.54 0.49
C ALA A 269 -25.57 30.25 0.05
N LEU A 270 -24.78 29.56 -0.77
CA LEU A 270 -23.55 30.03 -1.36
C LEU A 270 -23.61 29.83 -2.87
N ARG A 271 -23.17 30.85 -3.59
CA ARG A 271 -22.93 30.76 -5.03
C ARG A 271 -21.49 31.18 -5.31
N PHE A 272 -20.72 30.24 -5.84
CA PHE A 272 -19.33 30.45 -6.20
C PHE A 272 -19.20 30.64 -7.71
N SER A 273 -18.31 31.53 -8.13
CA SER A 273 -17.92 31.72 -9.52
C SER A 273 -16.40 31.73 -9.67
N ALA A 274 -15.91 31.02 -10.68
CA ALA A 274 -14.48 30.94 -10.99
C ALA A 274 -14.26 30.53 -12.46
N PHE A 275 -13.01 30.57 -12.91
CA PHE A 275 -12.61 30.20 -14.26
C PHE A 275 -11.66 29.01 -14.26
N LEU A 276 -12.10 27.85 -14.75
CA LEU A 276 -11.35 26.61 -14.83
C LEU A 276 -10.41 26.58 -16.02
N HIS A 277 -9.14 26.25 -15.79
CA HIS A 277 -8.13 26.08 -16.83
C HIS A 277 -8.00 24.60 -17.18
N ILE A 278 -8.22 24.30 -18.46
CA ILE A 278 -8.15 22.94 -19.01
C ILE A 278 -6.88 22.80 -19.85
N PRO A 279 -5.93 21.91 -19.48
CA PRO A 279 -4.68 21.73 -20.23
C PRO A 279 -4.88 21.11 -21.60
N GLN A 280 -5.84 20.20 -21.70
CA GLN A 280 -5.96 19.29 -22.83
C GLN A 280 -7.43 19.03 -23.16
N ASN A 281 -7.74 18.98 -24.45
CA ASN A 281 -9.04 18.51 -24.90
C ASN A 281 -9.33 17.10 -24.36
N GLY A 282 -10.53 16.86 -23.81
CA GLY A 282 -10.92 15.52 -23.40
C GLY A 282 -12.17 15.45 -22.55
N ASN A 283 -12.46 14.26 -22.02
CA ASN A 283 -13.58 14.04 -21.11
C ASN A 283 -13.12 14.25 -19.67
N TYR A 284 -13.75 15.20 -18.99
CA TYR A 284 -13.50 15.51 -17.60
C TYR A 284 -14.67 15.02 -16.76
N ARG A 285 -14.37 14.47 -15.59
CA ARG A 285 -15.38 14.03 -14.63
C ARG A 285 -15.30 14.91 -13.40
N PHE A 286 -16.45 15.42 -13.00
CA PHE A 286 -16.60 16.33 -11.88
C PHE A 286 -17.37 15.64 -10.75
N PHE A 287 -17.05 16.01 -9.54
CA PHE A 287 -17.55 15.39 -8.33
C PHE A 287 -17.99 16.47 -7.34
N ILE A 288 -19.18 16.33 -6.76
CA ILE A 288 -19.63 17.14 -5.63
C ILE A 288 -20.00 16.22 -4.47
N SER A 289 -19.56 16.58 -3.27
CA SER A 289 -20.09 16.03 -2.01
C SER A 289 -20.68 17.15 -1.18
N SER A 290 -21.95 17.04 -0.80
CA SER A 290 -22.63 18.02 0.05
C SER A 290 -23.59 17.38 1.04
N ASP A 291 -23.80 18.01 2.22
CA ASP A 291 -24.89 17.64 3.14
C ASP A 291 -26.22 17.92 2.46
N ASP A 292 -26.65 19.17 2.34
CA ASP A 292 -27.85 19.52 1.57
C ASP A 292 -27.57 19.80 0.08
N GLY A 293 -28.43 20.58 -0.57
CA GLY A 293 -28.52 20.67 -2.01
C GLY A 293 -27.36 21.43 -2.64
N SER A 294 -26.76 20.86 -3.70
CA SER A 294 -25.71 21.51 -4.48
C SER A 294 -25.78 21.22 -5.98
N ARG A 295 -25.19 22.11 -6.77
CA ARG A 295 -25.10 21.99 -8.23
C ARG A 295 -23.80 22.58 -8.76
N LEU A 296 -23.21 21.95 -9.77
CA LEU A 296 -22.07 22.45 -10.53
C LEU A 296 -22.49 22.69 -11.97
N LEU A 297 -22.24 23.91 -12.45
CA LEU A 297 -22.40 24.32 -13.83
C LEU A 297 -21.03 24.58 -14.46
N ILE A 298 -20.85 24.14 -15.70
CA ILE A 298 -19.67 24.42 -16.52
C ILE A 298 -20.14 25.14 -17.78
N ASP A 299 -19.63 26.34 -18.05
CA ASP A 299 -20.08 27.23 -19.15
C ASP A 299 -21.60 27.45 -19.14
N GLY A 300 -22.19 27.58 -17.94
CA GLY A 300 -23.62 27.79 -17.74
C GLY A 300 -24.50 26.54 -17.91
N GLU A 301 -23.93 25.39 -18.28
CA GLU A 301 -24.68 24.13 -18.39
C GLU A 301 -24.49 23.25 -17.14
N GLU A 302 -25.57 22.71 -16.62
CA GLU A 302 -25.56 21.78 -15.48
C GLU A 302 -24.72 20.53 -15.78
N CYS A 303 -23.70 20.28 -14.97
CA CYS A 303 -22.82 19.12 -15.09
C CYS A 303 -23.06 18.10 -13.97
N VAL A 304 -23.32 18.56 -12.74
CA VAL A 304 -23.60 17.71 -11.57
C VAL A 304 -24.71 18.35 -10.76
N ASN A 305 -25.69 17.54 -10.35
CA ASN A 305 -26.82 17.97 -9.54
C ASN A 305 -26.98 17.02 -8.35
N ASN A 306 -26.95 17.59 -7.15
CA ASN A 306 -27.15 16.94 -5.87
C ASN A 306 -28.12 17.79 -5.02
N ASP A 307 -29.22 18.26 -5.61
CA ASP A 307 -30.19 19.13 -4.95
C ASP A 307 -31.14 18.38 -3.99
N GLY A 308 -31.69 19.12 -3.03
CA GLY A 308 -32.61 18.65 -1.99
C GLY A 308 -31.98 18.47 -0.61
N ILE A 309 -32.82 18.21 0.39
CA ILE A 309 -32.37 17.94 1.77
C ILE A 309 -31.96 16.49 1.92
N HIS A 310 -30.71 16.24 2.33
CA HIS A 310 -30.19 14.90 2.58
C HIS A 310 -28.95 14.95 3.49
N PRO A 311 -28.52 13.83 4.08
CA PRO A 311 -27.20 13.76 4.69
C PRO A 311 -26.09 13.81 3.62
N ALA A 312 -24.86 14.11 4.05
CA ALA A 312 -23.66 14.18 3.24
C ALA A 312 -23.59 13.08 2.19
N SER A 313 -23.92 13.44 0.95
CA SER A 313 -24.02 12.53 -0.17
C SER A 313 -23.09 12.96 -1.30
N PHE A 314 -22.84 12.04 -2.22
CA PHE A 314 -21.87 12.21 -3.29
C PHE A 314 -22.55 12.04 -4.65
N ARG A 315 -22.26 12.96 -5.59
CA ARG A 315 -22.69 12.88 -6.99
C ARG A 315 -21.54 13.24 -7.92
N ASN A 316 -21.67 12.81 -9.17
CA ASN A 316 -20.68 13.08 -10.20
C ASN A 316 -21.34 13.18 -11.56
N GLY A 317 -20.64 13.83 -12.49
CA GLY A 317 -21.04 14.02 -13.87
C GLY A 317 -19.82 14.16 -14.77
N SER A 318 -20.01 14.15 -16.08
CA SER A 318 -18.90 14.26 -17.03
C SER A 318 -19.23 15.23 -18.15
N LYS A 319 -18.22 15.99 -18.57
CA LYS A 319 -18.33 16.93 -19.67
C LYS A 319 -17.07 16.86 -20.53
N ARG A 320 -17.27 16.91 -21.85
CA ARG A 320 -16.15 17.04 -22.79
C ARG A 320 -15.76 18.49 -22.90
N LEU A 321 -14.52 18.81 -22.57
CA LEU A 321 -13.98 20.17 -22.57
C LEU A 321 -12.85 20.32 -23.58
N THR A 322 -12.67 21.54 -24.05
CA THR A 322 -11.54 21.96 -24.88
C THR A 322 -10.44 22.53 -24.01
N ALA A 323 -9.20 22.50 -24.47
CA ALA A 323 -8.10 23.20 -23.83
C ALA A 323 -8.40 24.70 -23.80
N GLY A 324 -8.13 25.34 -22.67
CA GLY A 324 -8.44 26.75 -22.44
C GLY A 324 -9.29 26.98 -21.19
N VAL A 325 -9.96 28.14 -21.16
CA VAL A 325 -10.66 28.64 -19.97
C VAL A 325 -12.16 28.42 -20.08
N HIS A 326 -12.73 27.77 -19.06
CA HIS A 326 -14.15 27.47 -18.91
C HIS A 326 -14.73 28.15 -17.67
N GLU A 327 -15.99 28.59 -17.74
CA GLU A 327 -16.66 29.18 -16.58
C GLU A 327 -17.16 28.08 -15.64
N VAL A 328 -16.98 28.27 -14.34
CA VAL A 328 -17.45 27.37 -13.29
C VAL A 328 -18.38 28.13 -12.36
N THR A 329 -19.55 27.56 -12.11
CA THR A 329 -20.45 28.02 -11.05
C THR A 329 -20.80 26.84 -10.14
N VAL A 330 -20.64 27.04 -8.83
CA VAL A 330 -21.07 26.06 -7.83
C VAL A 330 -22.12 26.73 -6.96
N GLU A 331 -23.27 26.09 -6.83
CA GLU A 331 -24.38 26.54 -6.01
C GLU A 331 -24.60 25.54 -4.89
N TYR A 332 -24.84 26.02 -3.68
CA TYR A 332 -25.06 25.19 -2.49
C TYR A 332 -26.03 25.89 -1.54
N PHE A 333 -26.87 25.11 -0.87
CA PHE A 333 -27.60 25.58 0.31
C PHE A 333 -27.48 24.58 1.46
N GLU A 334 -27.56 25.09 2.67
CA GLU A 334 -27.60 24.33 3.91
C GLU A 334 -28.88 24.71 4.67
N TYR A 335 -29.65 23.70 5.08
CA TYR A 335 -30.87 23.88 5.85
C TYR A 335 -30.58 23.73 7.35
N HIS A 336 -30.36 22.51 7.82
CA HIS A 336 -30.05 22.17 9.21
C HIS A 336 -29.24 20.87 9.27
N GLY A 337 -28.22 20.81 10.13
CA GLY A 337 -27.43 19.60 10.29
C GLY A 337 -25.94 19.87 10.34
N GLU A 338 -25.17 18.97 9.75
CA GLU A 338 -23.72 19.14 9.58
C GLU A 338 -23.45 19.72 8.20
N GLU A 339 -22.88 20.91 8.13
CA GLU A 339 -22.56 21.54 6.86
C GLU A 339 -21.38 20.83 6.15
N LYS A 340 -21.51 20.62 4.83
CA LYS A 340 -20.39 20.10 4.02
C LYS A 340 -20.53 20.51 2.57
N LEU A 341 -19.44 20.97 1.98
CA LEU A 341 -19.28 21.09 0.54
C LEU A 341 -17.85 20.74 0.11
N ALA A 342 -17.71 19.89 -0.90
CA ALA A 342 -16.43 19.61 -1.55
C ALA A 342 -16.62 19.41 -3.05
N VAL A 343 -15.77 20.06 -3.85
CA VAL A 343 -15.81 19.98 -5.31
C VAL A 343 -14.46 19.50 -5.85
N GLU A 344 -14.49 18.40 -6.59
CA GLU A 344 -13.31 17.75 -7.15
C GLU A 344 -13.50 17.46 -8.65
N PHE A 345 -12.40 17.21 -9.36
CA PHE A 345 -12.44 16.78 -10.75
C PHE A 345 -11.27 15.86 -11.09
N GLU A 346 -11.42 15.11 -12.18
CA GLU A 346 -10.36 14.32 -12.82
C GLU A 346 -10.48 14.42 -14.35
N GLY A 347 -9.40 14.13 -15.07
CA GLY A 347 -9.38 14.22 -16.53
C GLY A 347 -8.11 13.66 -17.17
N PRO A 348 -7.92 13.83 -18.48
CA PRO A 348 -6.71 13.40 -19.17
C PRO A 348 -5.45 13.96 -18.50
N GLY A 349 -4.59 13.08 -18.00
CA GLY A 349 -3.34 13.47 -17.32
C GLY A 349 -3.51 14.07 -15.92
N LEU A 350 -4.73 14.15 -15.37
CA LEU A 350 -5.01 14.73 -14.06
C LEU A 350 -5.71 13.72 -13.13
N PRO A 351 -5.11 13.36 -11.98
CA PRO A 351 -5.79 12.52 -11.00
C PRO A 351 -6.97 13.27 -10.38
N ARG A 352 -7.88 12.53 -9.72
CA ARG A 352 -8.91 13.15 -8.89
C ARG A 352 -8.28 14.04 -7.82
N GLN A 353 -8.69 15.30 -7.82
CA GLN A 353 -8.14 16.34 -6.94
C GLN A 353 -9.17 17.47 -6.75
N PRO A 354 -8.97 18.35 -5.74
CA PRO A 354 -9.79 19.54 -5.56
C PRO A 354 -9.83 20.41 -6.83
N LEU A 355 -11.04 20.84 -7.22
CA LEU A 355 -11.22 21.71 -8.39
C LEU A 355 -10.60 23.08 -8.18
N ALA A 356 -10.60 23.57 -6.93
CA ALA A 356 -10.08 24.88 -6.53
C ALA A 356 -8.62 25.13 -6.97
N GLY A 357 -7.79 24.10 -7.12
CA GLY A 357 -6.41 24.24 -7.59
C GLY A 357 -6.26 24.56 -9.08
N HIS A 358 -7.35 24.47 -9.85
CA HIS A 358 -7.34 24.66 -11.32
C HIS A 358 -8.20 25.85 -11.77
N VAL A 359 -8.69 26.66 -10.83
CA VAL A 359 -9.51 27.82 -11.13
C VAL A 359 -8.81 29.15 -10.82
N THR A 360 -9.24 30.22 -11.48
CA THR A 360 -8.85 31.60 -11.19
C THR A 360 -10.07 32.48 -10.98
N ALA A 361 -9.88 33.59 -10.25
CA ALA A 361 -10.95 34.56 -10.01
C ALA A 361 -11.32 35.34 -11.29
N THR A 362 -10.39 35.42 -12.25
CA THR A 362 -10.56 36.12 -13.51
C THR A 362 -10.34 35.20 -14.70
N ARG A 363 -10.96 35.54 -15.84
CA ARG A 363 -10.80 34.78 -17.09
C ARG A 363 -9.38 34.86 -17.65
N GLU A 364 -8.74 36.00 -17.46
CA GLU A 364 -7.32 36.18 -17.78
C GLU A 364 -6.48 35.54 -16.68
N PRO A 365 -5.45 34.73 -17.03
CA PRO A 365 -4.49 34.26 -16.05
C PRO A 365 -3.84 35.47 -15.36
N PRO A 366 -3.53 35.39 -14.06
CA PRO A 366 -2.79 36.46 -13.41
C PRO A 366 -1.53 36.78 -14.22
N ALA A 367 -1.22 38.07 -14.36
CA ALA A 367 0.02 38.49 -14.99
C ALA A 367 1.18 37.71 -14.35
N VAL A 368 2.05 37.15 -15.19
CA VAL A 368 3.30 36.49 -14.79
C VAL A 368 3.92 37.33 -13.68
N ALA A 369 3.89 36.83 -12.45
CA ALA A 369 4.30 37.63 -11.30
C ALA A 369 5.74 38.10 -11.52
N ASP A 370 6.09 39.33 -11.11
CA ASP A 370 7.45 39.85 -11.26
C ASP A 370 8.47 38.82 -10.74
N GLY A 371 9.23 38.19 -11.66
CA GLY A 371 10.19 37.12 -11.34
C GLY A 371 9.81 35.70 -11.81
N GLU A 372 8.67 35.49 -12.48
CA GLU A 372 8.45 34.28 -13.27
C GLU A 372 9.20 34.38 -14.61
N LEU A 373 9.96 33.33 -14.91
CA LEU A 373 10.86 33.30 -16.06
C LEU A 373 10.07 33.28 -17.38
N ALA A 374 10.30 34.25 -18.25
CA ALA A 374 9.89 34.18 -19.65
C ALA A 374 10.67 33.05 -20.36
N VAL A 375 10.06 31.86 -20.45
CA VAL A 375 10.64 30.71 -21.14
C VAL A 375 10.72 31.02 -22.64
N THR A 376 11.91 31.35 -23.13
CA THR A 376 12.18 31.46 -24.57
C THR A 376 12.80 30.18 -25.10
N VAL A 377 12.56 29.86 -26.37
CA VAL A 377 13.15 28.68 -27.04
C VAL A 377 14.68 28.69 -26.93
N ALA A 378 15.31 29.85 -27.16
CA ALA A 378 16.77 29.99 -27.07
C ALA A 378 17.31 29.65 -25.67
N LEU A 379 16.62 30.10 -24.62
CA LEU A 379 17.02 29.86 -23.24
C LEU A 379 16.82 28.39 -22.84
N ALA A 380 15.75 27.75 -23.31
CA ALA A 380 15.51 26.32 -23.13
C ALA A 380 16.57 25.46 -23.87
N ASP A 381 16.95 25.83 -25.09
CA ASP A 381 18.01 25.14 -25.84
C ASP A 381 19.38 25.27 -25.17
N GLU A 382 19.67 26.43 -24.58
CA GLU A 382 20.85 26.63 -23.74
C GLU A 382 20.82 25.74 -22.50
N GLY A 383 19.70 25.69 -21.79
CA GLY A 383 19.51 24.79 -20.66
C GLY A 383 19.72 23.32 -21.01
N GLY A 384 19.23 22.87 -22.17
CA GLY A 384 19.48 21.50 -22.66
C GLY A 384 20.96 21.19 -22.88
N ARG A 385 21.71 22.14 -23.47
CA ARG A 385 23.18 22.02 -23.62
C ARG A 385 23.91 22.01 -22.28
N LEU A 386 23.45 22.82 -21.32
CA LEU A 386 24.00 22.84 -19.96
C LEU A 386 23.70 21.53 -19.22
N PHE A 387 22.51 20.97 -19.38
CA PHE A 387 22.12 19.70 -18.77
C PHE A 387 23.05 18.53 -19.16
N ALA A 388 23.47 18.48 -20.43
CA ALA A 388 24.46 17.51 -20.91
C ALA A 388 25.86 17.80 -20.37
N SER A 389 26.31 19.06 -20.46
CA SER A 389 27.70 19.48 -20.19
C SER A 389 28.08 19.61 -18.72
N LEU A 390 27.13 19.89 -17.85
CA LEU A 390 27.33 19.89 -16.40
C LEU A 390 27.27 18.48 -15.80
N GLY A 391 26.94 17.45 -16.59
CA GLY A 391 26.84 16.06 -16.10
C GLY A 391 25.49 15.69 -15.50
N CYS A 392 24.46 16.54 -15.59
CA CYS A 392 23.13 16.22 -15.06
C CYS A 392 22.57 14.95 -15.70
N ALA A 393 22.77 14.79 -17.02
CA ALA A 393 22.36 13.63 -17.80
C ALA A 393 23.08 12.32 -17.45
N SER A 394 24.17 12.36 -16.67
CA SER A 394 24.81 11.12 -16.17
C SER A 394 23.92 10.44 -15.12
N CYS A 395 23.23 11.23 -14.30
CA CYS A 395 22.36 10.72 -13.24
C CYS A 395 20.88 10.74 -13.63
N HIS A 396 20.42 11.83 -14.24
CA HIS A 396 19.02 12.10 -14.53
C HIS A 396 18.66 11.74 -15.97
N GLN A 397 17.53 11.04 -16.14
CA GLN A 397 16.94 10.82 -17.45
C GLN A 397 16.08 12.02 -17.85
N HIS A 398 16.26 12.50 -19.08
CA HIS A 398 15.38 13.46 -19.73
C HIS A 398 15.22 13.07 -21.20
N GLY A 399 13.99 12.84 -21.64
CA GLY A 399 13.67 12.19 -22.90
C GLY A 399 13.86 10.66 -22.85
N ASP A 400 13.32 9.98 -23.86
CA ASP A 400 13.33 8.52 -24.00
C ASP A 400 13.86 8.10 -25.38
N GLY A 401 14.42 6.89 -25.47
CA GLY A 401 14.94 6.35 -26.74
C GLY A 401 15.94 7.31 -27.39
N GLU A 402 15.71 7.65 -28.66
CA GLU A 402 16.55 8.58 -29.43
C GLU A 402 16.46 10.04 -28.94
N GLN A 403 15.41 10.41 -28.20
CA GLN A 403 15.25 11.76 -27.63
C GLN A 403 15.96 11.92 -26.29
N ARG A 404 16.58 10.85 -25.76
CA ARG A 404 17.27 10.90 -24.49
C ARG A 404 18.54 11.75 -24.59
N ILE A 405 18.67 12.72 -23.69
CA ILE A 405 19.90 13.51 -23.58
C ILE A 405 20.95 12.67 -22.86
N HIS A 406 22.14 12.60 -23.46
CA HIS A 406 23.31 11.94 -22.89
C HIS A 406 24.30 12.98 -22.37
N SER A 407 24.99 12.66 -21.27
CA SER A 407 26.07 13.52 -20.80
C SER A 407 27.29 13.42 -21.70
N ASN A 408 27.97 14.54 -21.90
CA ASN A 408 29.30 14.60 -22.52
C ASN A 408 30.41 14.89 -21.48
N LEU A 409 30.10 14.76 -20.19
CA LEU A 409 31.07 14.86 -19.10
C LEU A 409 31.99 13.64 -19.12
N VAL A 410 33.29 13.88 -19.27
CA VAL A 410 34.31 12.81 -19.24
C VAL A 410 34.97 12.77 -17.87
N VAL A 411 34.87 11.63 -17.18
CA VAL A 411 35.58 11.37 -15.91
C VAL A 411 36.39 10.08 -15.99
N LYS A 412 37.40 9.96 -15.14
CA LYS A 412 38.21 8.74 -15.03
C LYS A 412 37.41 7.58 -14.43
N SER A 413 37.74 6.36 -14.81
CA SER A 413 37.17 5.16 -14.19
C SER A 413 37.60 5.03 -12.72
N PHE A 414 36.91 4.21 -11.93
CA PHE A 414 37.29 4.00 -10.53
C PHE A 414 38.72 3.48 -10.32
N GLY A 415 39.25 2.65 -11.23
CA GLY A 415 40.62 2.14 -11.15
C GLY A 415 41.70 3.19 -11.42
N GLU A 416 41.35 4.30 -12.06
CA GLU A 416 42.26 5.38 -12.46
C GLU A 416 42.03 6.68 -11.66
N ALA A 417 41.07 6.65 -10.73
CA ALA A 417 40.69 7.79 -9.93
C ALA A 417 41.75 8.12 -8.86
N ASP A 418 42.08 9.40 -8.73
CA ASP A 418 42.94 9.87 -7.65
C ASP A 418 42.09 10.02 -6.36
N LEU A 419 42.33 9.12 -5.40
CA LEU A 419 41.61 9.06 -4.12
C LEU A 419 41.85 10.26 -3.19
N LYS A 420 42.80 11.14 -3.54
CA LYS A 420 43.10 12.39 -2.82
C LYS A 420 42.54 13.64 -3.53
N ALA A 421 42.05 13.51 -4.77
CA ALA A 421 41.52 14.60 -5.56
C ALA A 421 39.99 14.49 -5.78
N GLY A 422 39.44 15.45 -6.53
CA GLY A 422 38.03 15.46 -6.91
C GLY A 422 37.08 15.49 -5.71
N CYS A 423 36.01 14.69 -5.77
CA CYS A 423 34.96 14.63 -4.76
C CYS A 423 35.45 14.08 -3.40
N LEU A 424 36.58 13.36 -3.36
CA LEU A 424 37.13 12.81 -2.12
C LEU A 424 38.15 13.74 -1.45
N SER A 425 38.54 14.84 -2.09
CA SER A 425 39.45 15.82 -1.48
C SER A 425 38.79 16.57 -0.31
N ASP A 426 39.60 17.17 0.57
CA ASP A 426 39.09 18.08 1.61
C ASP A 426 38.54 19.39 1.02
N GLN A 427 39.01 19.78 -0.17
CA GLN A 427 38.58 20.97 -0.90
C GLN A 427 38.34 20.62 -2.38
N PRO A 428 37.13 20.13 -2.73
CA PRO A 428 36.80 19.76 -4.10
C PRO A 428 36.96 20.92 -5.07
N SER A 429 37.43 20.62 -6.28
CA SER A 429 37.61 21.64 -7.32
C SER A 429 36.28 22.24 -7.76
N ALA A 430 36.31 23.48 -8.26
CA ALA A 430 35.12 24.15 -8.82
C ALA A 430 34.55 23.46 -10.09
N LYS A 431 35.23 22.44 -10.62
CA LYS A 431 34.78 21.68 -11.80
C LYS A 431 34.10 20.35 -11.43
N SER A 432 34.15 19.94 -10.16
CA SER A 432 33.62 18.65 -9.71
C SER A 432 32.32 18.83 -8.92
N PRO A 433 31.35 17.91 -9.07
CA PRO A 433 30.18 17.91 -8.18
C PRO A 433 30.60 17.83 -6.71
N ARG A 434 29.94 18.63 -5.86
CA ARG A 434 30.25 18.74 -4.45
C ARG A 434 29.18 18.05 -3.61
N PHE A 435 29.47 16.82 -3.19
CA PHE A 435 28.61 16.06 -2.27
C PHE A 435 28.78 16.46 -0.80
N THR A 436 29.70 17.36 -0.45
CA THR A 436 29.91 17.84 0.93
C THR A 436 30.08 16.69 1.94
N LEU A 437 30.87 15.69 1.58
CA LEU A 437 31.02 14.43 2.34
C LEU A 437 31.65 14.65 3.73
N SER A 438 31.12 13.97 4.74
CA SER A 438 31.74 13.96 6.07
C SER A 438 33.14 13.30 6.03
N LYS A 439 33.97 13.56 7.05
CA LYS A 439 35.29 12.93 7.16
C LYS A 439 35.19 11.40 7.13
N GLN A 440 34.19 10.83 7.84
CA GLN A 440 33.97 9.39 7.88
C GLN A 440 33.51 8.84 6.52
N GLN A 441 32.55 9.51 5.86
CA GLN A 441 32.08 9.08 4.53
C GLN A 441 33.22 9.05 3.51
N ARG A 442 34.13 10.03 3.56
CA ARG A 442 35.31 10.06 2.69
C ARG A 442 36.28 8.93 2.99
N GLN A 443 36.49 8.59 4.26
CA GLN A 443 37.32 7.44 4.64
C GLN A 443 36.72 6.13 4.09
N ASP A 444 35.43 5.90 4.30
CA ASP A 444 34.76 4.67 3.88
C ASP A 444 34.78 4.52 2.35
N LEU A 445 34.48 5.61 1.62
CA LEU A 445 34.58 5.63 0.15
C LEU A 445 36.00 5.30 -0.34
N ARG A 446 37.04 5.85 0.30
CA ARG A 446 38.44 5.51 -0.03
C ARG A 446 38.76 4.05 0.27
N ALA A 447 38.26 3.50 1.37
CA ALA A 447 38.46 2.10 1.72
C ALA A 447 37.80 1.17 0.68
N ALA A 448 36.58 1.49 0.24
CA ALA A 448 35.91 0.73 -0.81
C ALA A 448 36.64 0.80 -2.16
N LEU A 449 37.12 1.98 -2.56
CA LEU A 449 37.85 2.15 -3.82
C LEU A 449 39.26 1.55 -3.79
N ALA A 450 39.89 1.44 -2.62
CA ALA A 450 41.12 0.70 -2.46
C ALA A 450 40.91 -0.83 -2.58
N SER A 451 39.66 -1.31 -2.46
CA SER A 451 39.28 -2.72 -2.52
C SER A 451 38.28 -2.98 -3.66
N LEU A 452 38.82 -2.98 -4.89
CA LEU A 452 38.04 -3.22 -6.10
C LEU A 452 37.65 -4.69 -6.32
N GLN A 453 38.23 -5.61 -5.54
CA GLN A 453 37.94 -7.03 -5.59
C GLN A 453 36.59 -7.36 -4.96
N PRO A 454 35.85 -8.38 -5.44
CA PRO A 454 34.62 -8.83 -4.79
C PRO A 454 34.90 -9.29 -3.35
N SER A 455 33.98 -8.99 -2.44
CA SER A 455 33.85 -9.73 -1.17
C SER A 455 32.65 -10.65 -1.31
N GLU A 456 32.65 -11.81 -0.66
CA GLU A 456 31.46 -12.70 -0.54
C GLU A 456 30.21 -11.85 -0.29
N PRO A 457 29.35 -11.63 -1.31
CA PRO A 457 28.37 -10.58 -1.21
C PRO A 457 27.19 -11.11 -0.40
N ASN A 458 26.91 -10.47 0.74
CA ASN A 458 25.59 -10.56 1.35
C ASN A 458 24.66 -9.59 0.59
N GLU A 459 24.28 -9.99 -0.62
CA GLU A 459 23.44 -9.20 -1.52
C GLU A 459 22.10 -8.83 -0.89
N ILE A 460 21.55 -9.75 -0.09
CA ILE A 460 20.36 -9.50 0.74
C ILE A 460 20.57 -8.27 1.62
N ARG A 461 21.66 -8.24 2.42
CA ARG A 461 21.95 -7.12 3.32
C ARG A 461 22.11 -5.81 2.54
N SER A 462 22.81 -5.84 1.41
CA SER A 462 22.98 -4.64 0.56
C SER A 462 21.64 -4.10 0.04
N VAL A 463 20.76 -4.96 -0.49
CA VAL A 463 19.46 -4.52 -1.01
C VAL A 463 18.55 -4.05 0.12
N MET A 464 18.49 -4.78 1.24
CA MET A 464 17.68 -4.41 2.40
C MET A 464 18.14 -3.09 3.04
N LEU A 465 19.45 -2.78 3.05
CA LEU A 465 19.97 -1.47 3.45
C LEU A 465 19.58 -0.36 2.46
N THR A 466 19.70 -0.61 1.16
CA THR A 466 19.31 0.34 0.10
C THR A 466 17.82 0.69 0.15
N LEU A 467 16.95 -0.30 0.35
CA LEU A 467 15.49 -0.12 0.41
C LEU A 467 14.98 0.20 1.82
N ASN A 468 15.88 0.32 2.80
CA ASN A 468 15.57 0.58 4.19
C ASN A 468 14.63 -0.46 4.84
N CYS A 469 14.65 -1.71 4.36
CA CYS A 469 13.83 -2.80 4.90
C CYS A 469 14.12 -3.05 6.39
N TYR A 470 15.37 -2.81 6.82
CA TYR A 470 15.80 -2.95 8.21
C TYR A 470 15.20 -1.91 9.17
N ALA A 471 14.49 -0.91 8.66
CA ALA A 471 13.69 -0.01 9.48
C ALA A 471 12.50 -0.69 10.15
N CYS A 472 12.00 -1.78 9.54
CA CYS A 472 10.82 -2.51 9.95
C CYS A 472 11.12 -3.97 10.27
N HIS A 473 12.03 -4.59 9.51
CA HIS A 473 12.31 -6.01 9.59
C HIS A 473 13.69 -6.28 10.17
N GLU A 474 13.78 -7.29 11.02
CA GLU A 474 15.05 -7.92 11.38
C GLU A 474 15.34 -9.06 10.40
N ARG A 475 16.62 -9.30 10.13
CA ARG A 475 17.08 -10.54 9.50
C ARG A 475 18.46 -10.91 10.02
N ASP A 476 18.67 -12.18 10.35
CA ASP A 476 19.93 -12.75 10.86
C ASP A 476 20.50 -11.94 12.03
N GLN A 477 19.62 -11.51 12.95
CA GLN A 477 19.84 -10.65 14.12
C GLN A 477 20.29 -9.22 13.79
N PHE A 478 20.13 -8.79 12.54
CA PHE A 478 20.47 -7.45 12.08
C PHE A 478 19.22 -6.65 11.70
N GLY A 479 19.15 -5.39 12.16
CA GLY A 479 18.02 -4.49 11.92
C GLY A 479 16.83 -4.69 12.86
N GLY A 480 15.61 -4.48 12.36
CA GLY A 480 14.37 -4.57 13.12
C GLY A 480 13.95 -3.27 13.81
N VAL A 481 12.86 -3.32 14.58
CA VAL A 481 12.35 -2.17 15.34
C VAL A 481 12.82 -2.28 16.79
N PRO A 482 13.78 -1.46 17.26
CA PRO A 482 14.30 -1.60 18.61
C PRO A 482 13.25 -1.21 19.65
N SER A 483 13.14 -1.96 20.74
CA SER A 483 12.11 -1.76 21.79
C SER A 483 12.19 -0.41 22.51
N GLU A 484 13.40 0.14 22.67
CA GLU A 484 13.66 1.38 23.40
C GLU A 484 13.60 2.64 22.52
N GLN A 485 13.42 2.49 21.21
CA GLN A 485 13.38 3.63 20.30
C GLN A 485 11.96 4.14 20.11
N GLN A 486 11.83 5.46 19.97
CA GLN A 486 10.59 6.14 19.60
C GLN A 486 9.93 5.56 18.33
N ARG A 487 10.71 5.00 17.41
CA ARG A 487 10.21 4.30 16.21
C ARG A 487 9.25 3.15 16.55
N ASN A 488 9.44 2.48 17.69
CA ASN A 488 8.60 1.38 18.13
C ASN A 488 7.14 1.81 18.36
N SER A 489 6.90 3.00 18.90
CA SER A 489 5.54 3.50 19.15
C SER A 489 4.78 3.89 17.89
N LEU A 490 5.46 3.95 16.74
CA LEU A 490 4.85 4.25 15.43
C LEU A 490 4.16 3.03 14.80
N PHE A 491 4.34 1.84 15.38
CA PHE A 491 3.72 0.60 14.90
C PHE A 491 2.52 0.23 15.76
N ALA A 492 1.35 0.19 15.12
CA ALA A 492 0.06 -0.08 15.75
C ALA A 492 -0.64 -1.30 15.13
N GLY A 493 -1.45 -1.98 15.93
CA GLY A 493 -2.30 -3.09 15.54
C GLY A 493 -3.73 -2.92 16.05
N THR A 494 -4.66 -3.70 15.52
CA THR A 494 -6.09 -3.63 15.90
C THR A 494 -6.47 -4.62 17.00
N VAL A 495 -5.56 -5.52 17.38
CA VAL A 495 -5.78 -6.56 18.41
C VAL A 495 -4.72 -6.41 19.51
N PRO A 496 -5.00 -5.67 20.59
CA PRO A 496 -4.04 -5.39 21.66
C PRO A 496 -3.44 -6.66 22.30
N GLU A 497 -4.20 -7.74 22.40
CA GLU A 497 -3.81 -9.02 23.01
C GLU A 497 -2.64 -9.70 22.27
N MET A 498 -2.43 -9.37 20.99
CA MET A 498 -1.31 -9.87 20.20
C MET A 498 0.02 -9.17 20.52
N GLY A 499 -0.01 -8.01 21.19
CA GLY A 499 1.17 -7.22 21.50
C GLY A 499 2.06 -6.97 20.26
N ASP A 500 3.37 -7.19 20.41
CA ASP A 500 4.34 -6.96 19.34
C ASP A 500 4.13 -7.88 18.12
N GLU A 501 3.59 -9.08 18.30
CA GLU A 501 3.27 -9.98 17.17
C GLU A 501 2.15 -9.41 16.28
N GLY A 502 1.30 -8.55 16.83
CA GLY A 502 0.18 -7.92 16.13
C GLY A 502 0.54 -6.61 15.43
N ARG A 503 1.59 -5.92 15.87
CA ARG A 503 1.92 -4.56 15.39
C ARG A 503 3.28 -4.44 14.72
N ILE A 504 4.28 -5.25 15.10
CA ILE A 504 5.64 -5.17 14.55
C ILE A 504 5.76 -6.09 13.32
N PRO A 505 6.27 -5.60 12.17
CA PRO A 505 6.57 -6.43 11.02
C PRO A 505 7.47 -7.63 11.39
N PRO A 506 7.27 -8.80 10.75
CA PRO A 506 7.95 -10.02 11.15
C PRO A 506 9.45 -9.96 10.83
N SER A 507 10.24 -10.82 11.50
CA SER A 507 11.57 -11.19 10.99
C SER A 507 11.50 -11.74 9.57
N LEU A 508 12.51 -11.44 8.76
CA LEU A 508 12.72 -12.00 7.42
C LEU A 508 13.80 -13.09 7.41
N THR A 509 14.28 -13.52 8.58
CA THR A 509 15.13 -14.71 8.72
C THR A 509 14.35 -15.96 8.28
N GLY A 510 14.90 -16.70 7.30
CA GLY A 510 14.24 -17.90 6.75
C GLY A 510 12.98 -17.62 5.94
N ALA A 511 12.75 -16.38 5.49
CA ALA A 511 11.55 -16.02 4.75
C ALA A 511 11.43 -16.77 3.41
N GLY A 512 12.54 -17.08 2.74
CA GLY A 512 12.55 -17.85 1.49
C GLY A 512 12.17 -19.32 1.65
N ASP A 513 12.47 -19.90 2.82
CA ASP A 513 12.04 -21.25 3.23
C ASP A 513 10.54 -21.28 3.54
N LYS A 514 10.06 -20.22 4.18
CA LYS A 514 8.68 -20.11 4.62
C LYS A 514 7.70 -19.88 3.48
N LEU A 515 7.98 -18.85 2.68
CA LEU A 515 7.06 -18.36 1.66
C LEU A 515 7.45 -18.92 0.30
N ASN A 516 6.46 -19.27 -0.51
CA ASN A 516 6.71 -19.58 -1.91
C ASN A 516 7.07 -18.31 -2.70
N GLU A 517 7.69 -18.49 -3.86
CA GLU A 517 8.22 -17.38 -4.65
C GLU A 517 7.13 -16.42 -5.15
N ASN A 518 5.98 -16.95 -5.56
CA ASN A 518 4.83 -16.14 -5.97
C ASN A 518 4.35 -15.22 -4.84
N TRP A 519 4.32 -15.73 -3.61
CA TRP A 519 3.92 -14.95 -2.45
C TRP A 519 4.98 -13.92 -2.05
N LEU A 520 6.28 -14.24 -2.16
CA LEU A 520 7.35 -13.25 -1.98
C LEU A 520 7.23 -12.09 -2.98
N ARG A 521 6.94 -12.38 -4.25
CA ARG A 521 6.68 -11.37 -5.28
C ARG A 521 5.45 -10.52 -4.95
N HIS A 522 4.37 -11.15 -4.48
CA HIS A 522 3.18 -10.43 -3.99
C HIS A 522 3.52 -9.46 -2.86
N LEU A 523 4.20 -9.93 -1.80
CA LEU A 523 4.50 -9.10 -0.63
C LEU A 523 5.51 -7.98 -0.92
N ILE A 524 6.64 -8.30 -1.55
CA ILE A 524 7.79 -7.40 -1.65
C ILE A 524 7.70 -6.51 -2.89
N ALA A 525 7.36 -7.10 -4.05
CA ALA A 525 7.34 -6.36 -5.32
C ALA A 525 6.01 -5.60 -5.52
N ALA A 526 4.88 -6.15 -5.08
CA ALA A 526 3.56 -5.54 -5.24
C ALA A 526 3.05 -4.81 -3.98
N GLY A 527 3.63 -5.06 -2.80
CA GLY A 527 3.13 -4.54 -1.53
C GLY A 527 1.84 -5.23 -1.09
N ALA A 528 1.55 -5.27 0.21
CA ALA A 528 0.45 -6.05 0.73
C ALA A 528 -0.13 -5.52 2.06
N LYS A 529 -1.38 -5.93 2.32
CA LYS A 529 -2.11 -5.71 3.59
C LYS A 529 -2.77 -7.00 4.09
N ASP A 530 -2.06 -8.13 3.94
CA ASP A 530 -2.61 -9.47 4.23
C ASP A 530 -2.79 -9.75 5.73
N ARG A 531 -2.19 -8.91 6.59
CA ARG A 531 -2.32 -8.98 8.04
C ARG A 531 -3.41 -8.00 8.50
N PRO A 532 -4.68 -8.42 8.63
CA PRO A 532 -5.78 -7.51 8.96
C PRO A 532 -5.60 -6.85 10.34
N TYR A 533 -4.81 -7.47 11.22
CA TYR A 533 -4.52 -7.00 12.56
C TYR A 533 -3.39 -5.96 12.63
N MET A 534 -2.63 -5.73 11.55
CA MET A 534 -1.51 -4.80 11.51
C MET A 534 -1.89 -3.56 10.69
N LEU A 535 -1.75 -2.36 11.27
CA LEU A 535 -2.09 -1.11 10.56
C LEU A 535 -1.01 -0.73 9.54
N THR A 536 0.25 -1.00 9.86
CA THR A 536 1.38 -0.78 8.95
C THR A 536 1.28 -1.68 7.72
N ARG A 537 1.44 -1.09 6.53
CA ARG A 537 1.38 -1.81 5.25
C ARG A 537 2.77 -2.28 4.84
N MET A 538 2.84 -3.44 4.18
CA MET A 538 4.06 -3.83 3.47
C MET A 538 4.17 -2.98 2.19
N PRO A 539 5.23 -2.17 2.02
CA PRO A 539 5.32 -1.28 0.88
C PRO A 539 5.63 -1.99 -0.44
N LYS A 540 5.19 -1.38 -1.55
CA LYS A 540 5.46 -1.81 -2.93
C LYS A 540 6.77 -1.21 -3.41
N PHE A 541 7.81 -2.04 -3.55
CA PHE A 541 9.12 -1.64 -4.07
C PHE A 541 9.29 -1.85 -5.58
N GLY A 542 8.41 -2.62 -6.21
CA GLY A 542 8.47 -2.94 -7.64
C GLY A 542 9.49 -4.04 -7.96
N ALA A 543 9.19 -4.86 -8.98
CA ALA A 543 10.03 -5.98 -9.38
C ALA A 543 11.44 -5.56 -9.80
N GLY A 544 11.57 -4.40 -10.46
CA GLY A 544 12.87 -3.87 -10.89
C GLY A 544 13.85 -3.55 -9.74
N ASN A 545 13.36 -3.35 -8.52
CA ASN A 545 14.20 -3.09 -7.34
C ASN A 545 14.38 -4.34 -6.45
N THR A 546 13.54 -5.37 -6.62
CA THR A 546 13.42 -6.47 -5.63
C THR A 546 13.53 -7.88 -6.22
N GLY A 547 13.56 -8.05 -7.54
CA GLY A 547 13.66 -9.37 -8.18
C GLY A 547 14.82 -10.21 -7.65
N ARG A 548 16.03 -9.65 -7.68
CA ARG A 548 17.25 -10.31 -7.17
C ARG A 548 17.19 -10.62 -5.67
N LEU A 549 16.54 -9.77 -4.87
CA LEU A 549 16.35 -10.03 -3.43
C LEU A 549 15.51 -11.29 -3.19
N ILE A 550 14.46 -11.48 -4.00
CA ILE A 550 13.58 -12.65 -3.89
C ILE A 550 14.32 -13.92 -4.30
N GLU A 551 15.10 -13.88 -5.38
CA GLU A 551 15.96 -14.99 -5.82
C GLU A 551 16.95 -15.40 -4.71
N GLU A 552 17.64 -14.42 -4.12
CA GLU A 552 18.58 -14.66 -3.02
C GLU A 552 17.90 -15.21 -1.76
N PHE A 553 16.68 -14.77 -1.42
CA PHE A 553 15.92 -15.34 -0.30
C PHE A 553 15.68 -16.83 -0.53
N VAL A 554 15.22 -17.21 -1.72
CA VAL A 554 14.95 -18.61 -2.06
C VAL A 554 16.24 -19.42 -2.04
N GLN A 555 17.29 -18.92 -2.69
CA GLN A 555 18.57 -19.63 -2.80
C GLN A 555 19.23 -19.89 -1.44
N ARG A 556 19.11 -18.95 -0.49
CA ARG A 556 19.79 -19.03 0.81
C ARG A 556 18.95 -19.66 1.91
N ASP A 557 17.63 -19.47 1.89
CA ASP A 557 16.78 -19.89 3.00
C ASP A 557 16.20 -21.30 2.79
N VAL A 558 15.88 -21.70 1.55
CA VAL A 558 15.15 -22.95 1.29
C VAL A 558 15.90 -24.16 1.81
N LYS A 559 15.20 -24.95 2.62
CA LYS A 559 15.67 -26.26 3.10
C LYS A 559 15.15 -27.38 2.19
N PRO A 560 15.77 -28.57 2.23
CA PRO A 560 15.34 -29.72 1.45
C PRO A 560 13.88 -30.12 1.72
N ASP A 561 13.20 -30.59 0.67
CA ASP A 561 11.83 -31.09 0.74
C ASP A 561 11.73 -32.32 1.65
N THR A 562 10.57 -32.48 2.29
CA THR A 562 10.22 -33.65 3.10
C THR A 562 9.21 -34.49 2.33
N GLU A 563 9.39 -35.80 2.32
CA GLU A 563 8.43 -36.69 1.67
C GLU A 563 7.10 -36.67 2.43
N ALA A 564 6.01 -36.42 1.72
CA ALA A 564 4.69 -36.35 2.33
C ALA A 564 4.13 -37.75 2.58
N PRO A 565 3.48 -37.99 3.74
CA PRO A 565 2.86 -39.26 4.02
C PRO A 565 1.71 -39.53 3.05
N ALA A 566 1.62 -40.76 2.54
CA ALA A 566 0.48 -41.21 1.77
C ALA A 566 -0.71 -41.56 2.68
N PHE A 567 -1.92 -41.23 2.25
CA PHE A 567 -3.15 -41.62 2.95
C PHE A 567 -3.65 -42.98 2.44
N THR A 568 -4.12 -43.82 3.37
CA THR A 568 -4.80 -45.08 3.03
C THR A 568 -6.30 -44.88 2.84
N GLU A 569 -6.86 -43.85 3.45
CA GLU A 569 -8.26 -43.47 3.41
C GLU A 569 -8.57 -42.60 2.20
N ALA A 570 -9.85 -42.60 1.79
CA ALA A 570 -10.33 -41.69 0.75
C ALA A 570 -10.19 -40.22 1.20
N GLU A 571 -9.83 -39.34 0.27
CA GLU A 571 -9.56 -37.91 0.51
C GLU A 571 -10.67 -37.20 1.30
N HIS A 572 -11.95 -37.46 0.98
CA HIS A 572 -13.08 -36.86 1.70
C HIS A 572 -13.17 -37.25 3.18
N ARG A 573 -12.53 -38.37 3.59
CA ARG A 573 -12.41 -38.76 5.00
C ARG A 573 -11.24 -38.04 5.66
N VAL A 574 -10.10 -38.01 5.00
CA VAL A 574 -8.92 -37.27 5.45
C VAL A 574 -9.25 -35.80 5.70
N LYS A 575 -9.95 -35.14 4.76
CA LYS A 575 -10.36 -33.73 4.89
C LYS A 575 -11.39 -33.51 6.01
N ALA A 576 -12.26 -34.48 6.28
CA ALA A 576 -13.21 -34.41 7.39
C ALA A 576 -12.50 -34.49 8.75
N ASP A 577 -11.55 -35.42 8.88
CA ASP A 577 -10.70 -35.56 10.07
C ASP A 577 -9.87 -34.28 10.30
N ALA A 578 -9.30 -33.72 9.25
CA ALA A 578 -8.59 -32.45 9.28
C ALA A 578 -9.47 -31.27 9.71
N ARG A 579 -10.69 -31.16 9.16
CA ARG A 579 -11.67 -30.14 9.56
C ARG A 579 -12.02 -30.24 11.04
N MET A 580 -12.19 -31.47 11.56
CA MET A 580 -12.41 -31.71 12.99
C MET A 580 -11.21 -31.26 13.83
N LEU A 581 -9.98 -31.56 13.38
CA LEU A 581 -8.75 -31.12 14.04
C LEU A 581 -8.63 -29.58 14.08
N VAL A 582 -8.97 -28.90 12.99
CA VAL A 582 -8.91 -27.42 12.91
C VAL A 582 -9.98 -26.74 13.78
N GLY A 583 -11.15 -27.36 13.91
CA GLY A 583 -12.30 -26.85 14.66
C GLY A 583 -12.19 -26.96 16.18
N ASP A 584 -13.30 -26.65 16.86
CA ASP A 584 -13.42 -26.63 18.32
C ASP A 584 -13.33 -27.99 19.02
N GLN A 585 -13.46 -29.10 18.27
CA GLN A 585 -13.37 -30.47 18.79
C GLN A 585 -11.94 -31.07 18.75
N GLY A 586 -10.98 -30.34 18.16
CA GLY A 586 -9.62 -30.80 17.96
C GLY A 586 -8.57 -29.86 18.54
N LEU A 587 -7.58 -29.51 17.71
CA LEU A 587 -6.50 -28.58 18.00
C LEU A 587 -6.97 -27.14 18.20
N SER A 588 -8.23 -26.82 17.87
CA SER A 588 -8.84 -25.50 18.09
C SER A 588 -8.10 -24.34 17.38
N CYS A 589 -7.57 -24.58 16.17
CA CYS A 589 -6.86 -23.57 15.39
C CYS A 589 -7.72 -22.31 15.14
N ILE A 590 -9.03 -22.48 14.99
CA ILE A 590 -10.01 -21.40 14.80
C ILE A 590 -10.12 -20.42 15.99
N LYS A 591 -9.59 -20.75 17.17
CA LYS A 591 -9.58 -19.82 18.32
C LYS A 591 -8.56 -18.69 18.18
N CYS A 592 -7.61 -18.84 17.25
CA CYS A 592 -6.52 -17.88 17.07
C CYS A 592 -6.34 -17.43 15.63
N HIS A 593 -7.08 -17.99 14.67
CA HIS A 593 -6.93 -17.70 13.24
C HIS A 593 -8.28 -17.40 12.60
N TYR A 594 -8.28 -16.44 11.66
CA TYR A 594 -9.39 -16.31 10.71
C TYR A 594 -9.56 -17.58 9.86
N PHE A 595 -10.79 -17.81 9.41
CA PHE A 595 -11.09 -18.78 8.36
C PHE A 595 -12.17 -18.19 7.43
N ASP A 596 -11.79 -17.87 6.19
CA ASP A 596 -12.64 -17.16 5.21
C ASP A 596 -13.37 -15.95 5.83
N LYS A 597 -12.60 -15.07 6.48
CA LYS A 597 -13.09 -13.88 7.22
C LYS A 597 -13.95 -14.16 8.46
N HIS A 598 -14.32 -15.40 8.75
CA HIS A 598 -14.94 -15.75 10.02
C HIS A 598 -13.88 -15.83 11.13
N SER A 599 -14.27 -15.40 12.33
CA SER A 599 -13.40 -15.39 13.50
C SER A 599 -14.21 -15.48 14.78
N LEU A 600 -13.56 -15.95 15.84
CA LEU A 600 -14.07 -15.82 17.21
C LEU A 600 -13.55 -14.52 17.85
N PRO A 601 -14.20 -14.01 18.92
CA PRO A 601 -13.66 -12.91 19.69
C PRO A 601 -12.27 -13.25 20.26
N GLY A 602 -11.36 -12.28 20.26
CA GLY A 602 -9.99 -12.42 20.78
C GLY A 602 -8.93 -12.40 19.69
N ILE A 603 -7.94 -13.29 19.81
CA ILE A 603 -6.78 -13.34 18.91
C ILE A 603 -7.22 -13.80 17.52
N ASN A 604 -6.88 -13.00 16.51
CA ASN A 604 -7.21 -13.30 15.12
C ASN A 604 -5.99 -13.11 14.21
N ALA A 605 -5.13 -14.12 14.19
CA ALA A 605 -3.99 -14.22 13.29
C ALA A 605 -4.42 -14.57 11.85
N MET A 606 -3.44 -14.79 10.98
CA MET A 606 -3.62 -14.98 9.53
C MET A 606 -4.73 -15.96 9.15
N ASP A 607 -5.48 -15.64 8.10
CA ASP A 607 -6.55 -16.49 7.54
C ASP A 607 -5.99 -17.82 7.01
N MET A 608 -6.49 -18.94 7.57
CA MET A 608 -6.02 -20.28 7.24
C MET A 608 -6.28 -20.67 5.78
N THR A 609 -7.31 -20.11 5.15
CA THR A 609 -7.65 -20.39 3.74
C THR A 609 -6.61 -19.88 2.74
N THR A 610 -5.64 -19.07 3.21
CA THR A 610 -4.53 -18.55 2.41
C THR A 610 -3.22 -19.33 2.60
N MET A 611 -3.18 -20.33 3.49
CA MET A 611 -1.92 -20.96 3.92
C MET A 611 -1.21 -21.71 2.78
N THR A 612 -1.96 -22.47 1.99
CA THR A 612 -1.44 -23.26 0.85
C THR A 612 -1.06 -22.38 -0.34
N GLN A 613 -1.66 -21.19 -0.44
CA GLN A 613 -1.32 -20.20 -1.46
C GLN A 613 0.01 -19.48 -1.15
N ARG A 614 0.40 -19.41 0.13
CA ARG A 614 1.52 -18.57 0.59
C ARG A 614 2.72 -19.35 1.11
N LEU A 615 2.49 -20.46 1.80
CA LEU A 615 3.53 -21.22 2.49
C LEU A 615 4.07 -22.32 1.57
N ARG A 616 5.31 -22.75 1.84
CA ARG A 616 5.79 -24.04 1.33
C ARG A 616 5.26 -25.16 2.22
N ARG A 617 4.84 -26.27 1.60
CA ARG A 617 4.29 -27.44 2.31
C ARG A 617 5.25 -27.96 3.37
N ASP A 618 6.52 -28.12 3.04
CA ASP A 618 7.54 -28.66 3.96
C ASP A 618 7.80 -27.74 5.15
N TRP A 619 7.78 -26.43 4.90
CA TRP A 619 7.88 -25.45 5.98
C TRP A 619 6.67 -25.51 6.90
N PHE A 620 5.46 -25.63 6.34
CA PHE A 620 4.24 -25.79 7.13
C PHE A 620 4.32 -27.03 8.04
N HIS A 621 4.83 -28.13 7.52
CA HIS A 621 5.07 -29.36 8.28
C HIS A 621 6.01 -29.15 9.47
N ARG A 622 7.20 -28.61 9.19
CA ARG A 622 8.20 -28.35 10.24
C ARG A 622 7.72 -27.32 11.26
N TYR A 623 7.01 -26.29 10.81
CA TYR A 623 6.50 -25.25 11.69
C TYR A 623 5.40 -25.75 12.61
N LEU A 624 4.43 -26.53 12.10
CA LEU A 624 3.36 -27.09 12.94
C LEU A 624 3.88 -28.10 13.97
N ALA A 625 4.90 -28.88 13.62
CA ALA A 625 5.53 -29.80 14.56
C ALA A 625 6.19 -29.05 15.74
N ASN A 626 6.87 -27.92 15.48
CA ASN A 626 7.58 -27.16 16.51
C ASN A 626 7.57 -25.63 16.26
N PRO A 627 6.45 -24.93 16.55
CA PRO A 627 6.34 -23.49 16.27
C PRO A 627 7.40 -22.64 16.99
N SER A 628 7.77 -23.01 18.22
CA SER A 628 8.70 -22.27 19.06
C SER A 628 10.14 -22.25 18.54
N GLU A 629 10.54 -23.25 17.73
CA GLU A 629 11.86 -23.27 17.09
C GLU A 629 12.00 -22.18 16.02
N TYR A 630 10.91 -21.91 15.29
CA TYR A 630 10.88 -20.89 14.23
C TYR A 630 10.53 -19.51 14.76
N ARG A 631 9.75 -19.45 15.85
CA ARG A 631 9.30 -18.19 16.48
C ARG A 631 9.37 -18.33 18.00
N PRO A 632 10.52 -18.06 18.61
CA PRO A 632 10.65 -18.04 20.07
C PRO A 632 9.61 -17.11 20.71
N GLY A 633 8.92 -17.61 21.74
CA GLY A 633 7.86 -16.86 22.43
C GLY A 633 6.52 -16.77 21.69
N THR A 634 6.33 -17.52 20.60
CA THR A 634 5.05 -17.54 19.89
C THR A 634 3.92 -18.10 20.76
N ARG A 635 2.71 -17.53 20.59
CA ARG A 635 1.47 -18.02 21.24
C ARG A 635 0.94 -19.32 20.65
N MET A 636 1.46 -19.74 19.49
CA MET A 636 1.01 -20.96 18.84
C MET A 636 1.47 -22.19 19.63
N PRO A 637 0.55 -23.06 20.09
CA PRO A 637 0.92 -24.23 20.87
C PRO A 637 1.60 -25.29 20.00
N SER A 638 2.49 -26.07 20.61
CA SER A 638 2.92 -27.35 20.01
C SER A 638 1.86 -28.41 20.31
N ALA A 639 1.18 -28.87 19.26
CA ALA A 639 0.08 -29.83 19.36
C ALA A 639 0.53 -31.30 19.37
N TRP A 640 1.81 -31.57 19.07
CA TRP A 640 2.35 -32.91 18.90
C TRP A 640 3.62 -33.17 19.72
N PRO A 641 3.57 -33.17 21.05
CA PRO A 641 4.71 -33.58 21.86
C PRO A 641 5.17 -35.00 21.47
N ASN A 642 6.46 -35.18 21.18
CA ASN A 642 7.04 -36.44 20.71
C ASN A 642 6.40 -37.01 19.43
N GLY A 643 5.86 -36.15 18.55
CA GLY A 643 5.28 -36.56 17.27
C GLY A 643 3.89 -37.20 17.37
N ARG A 644 3.20 -37.06 18.51
CA ARG A 644 1.83 -37.56 18.71
C ARG A 644 0.90 -36.51 19.31
N SER A 645 -0.35 -36.47 18.85
CA SER A 645 -1.38 -35.58 19.41
C SER A 645 -2.20 -36.25 20.51
N LEU A 646 -3.03 -35.44 21.18
CA LEU A 646 -4.04 -35.90 22.14
C LEU A 646 -5.26 -36.58 21.47
N PHE A 647 -5.26 -36.72 20.14
CA PHE A 647 -6.35 -37.28 19.35
C PHE A 647 -5.93 -38.59 18.65
N PRO A 648 -5.62 -39.67 19.39
CA PRO A 648 -5.06 -40.91 18.83
C PRO A 648 -6.03 -41.66 17.91
N LYS A 649 -7.34 -41.34 17.98
CA LYS A 649 -8.38 -41.94 17.12
C LYS A 649 -8.49 -41.27 15.75
N VAL A 650 -7.85 -40.12 15.55
CA VAL A 650 -7.87 -39.39 14.29
C VAL A 650 -6.52 -39.59 13.63
N LEU A 651 -6.47 -40.32 12.50
CA LEU A 651 -5.23 -40.57 11.76
C LEU A 651 -4.09 -41.11 12.66
N GLU A 652 -4.43 -42.05 13.55
CA GLU A 652 -3.53 -42.69 14.53
C GLU A 652 -2.83 -41.72 15.52
N GLY A 653 -3.25 -40.46 15.58
CA GLY A 653 -2.59 -39.42 16.37
C GLY A 653 -1.20 -39.02 15.86
N ARG A 654 -0.79 -39.47 14.67
CA ARG A 654 0.55 -39.25 14.11
C ARG A 654 0.69 -37.81 13.59
N ALA A 655 1.75 -37.12 14.01
CA ALA A 655 1.96 -35.72 13.65
C ALA A 655 2.08 -35.49 12.14
N ASP A 656 2.95 -36.24 11.47
CA ASP A 656 3.16 -36.16 10.03
C ASP A 656 1.86 -36.33 9.23
N VAL A 657 1.07 -37.35 9.58
CA VAL A 657 -0.20 -37.65 8.89
C VAL A 657 -1.27 -36.61 9.19
N GLN A 658 -1.43 -36.18 10.45
CA GLN A 658 -2.42 -35.16 10.83
C GLN A 658 -2.11 -33.78 10.23
N ILE A 659 -0.84 -33.39 10.21
CA ILE A 659 -0.40 -32.14 9.60
C ILE A 659 -0.63 -32.17 8.08
N GLU A 660 -0.32 -33.29 7.41
CA GLU A 660 -0.60 -33.44 5.98
C GLU A 660 -2.11 -33.40 5.68
N ALA A 661 -2.93 -33.99 6.54
CA ALA A 661 -4.38 -33.94 6.38
C ALA A 661 -4.91 -32.51 6.50
N ILE A 662 -4.38 -31.72 7.45
CA ILE A 662 -4.67 -30.29 7.59
C ILE A 662 -4.23 -29.54 6.33
N TRP A 663 -3.04 -29.81 5.80
CA TRP A 663 -2.58 -29.22 4.54
C TRP A 663 -3.56 -29.49 3.40
N SER A 664 -3.90 -30.76 3.15
CA SER A 664 -4.84 -31.17 2.11
C SER A 664 -6.22 -30.50 2.26
N TYR A 665 -6.73 -30.39 3.49
CA TYR A 665 -7.96 -29.66 3.76
C TYR A 665 -7.87 -28.15 3.43
N LEU A 666 -6.75 -27.51 3.73
CA LEU A 666 -6.52 -26.09 3.42
C LEU A 666 -6.20 -25.82 1.93
N GLU A 667 -5.88 -26.84 1.13
CA GLU A 667 -5.73 -26.71 -0.32
C GLU A 667 -7.04 -26.32 -1.02
N ASP A 668 -8.20 -26.65 -0.41
CA ASP A 668 -9.51 -26.21 -0.90
C ASP A 668 -9.69 -24.68 -0.76
N GLY A 669 -8.83 -23.99 -0.01
CA GLY A 669 -8.82 -22.53 0.13
C GLY A 669 -10.16 -21.98 0.61
N LYS A 670 -10.75 -21.04 -0.13
CA LYS A 670 -12.10 -20.49 0.19
C LYS A 670 -13.24 -21.49 -0.04
N ASN A 671 -12.98 -22.58 -0.75
CA ASN A 671 -13.95 -23.66 -0.92
C ASN A 671 -13.87 -24.68 0.23
N ALA A 672 -12.89 -24.56 1.13
CA ALA A 672 -12.78 -25.41 2.30
C ALA A 672 -14.01 -25.22 3.20
N ARG A 673 -14.62 -26.32 3.63
CA ARG A 673 -15.79 -26.26 4.51
C ARG A 673 -15.45 -25.66 5.86
N ILE A 674 -16.22 -24.69 6.32
CA ILE A 674 -15.99 -23.99 7.59
C ILE A 674 -15.89 -25.00 8.76
N PRO A 675 -14.83 -24.94 9.60
CA PRO A 675 -14.69 -25.82 10.77
C PRO A 675 -15.82 -25.64 11.79
N SER A 676 -16.09 -26.69 12.58
CA SER A 676 -17.06 -26.61 13.67
C SER A 676 -16.67 -25.56 14.71
N GLY A 677 -17.67 -24.92 15.31
CA GLY A 677 -17.48 -23.92 16.37
C GLY A 677 -17.20 -22.49 15.88
N LEU A 678 -17.10 -22.24 14.57
CA LEU A 678 -16.81 -20.91 14.03
C LEU A 678 -18.06 -20.11 13.62
N ILE A 679 -19.14 -20.79 13.23
CA ILE A 679 -20.42 -20.14 12.91
C ILE A 679 -21.24 -20.03 14.19
N THR A 680 -21.25 -18.85 14.81
CA THR A 680 -21.89 -18.61 16.12
C THR A 680 -23.41 -18.46 16.06
N GLU A 681 -23.98 -18.14 14.89
CA GLU A 681 -25.42 -17.91 14.69
C GLU A 681 -26.10 -19.00 13.84
N ALA A 682 -25.46 -20.15 13.66
CA ALA A 682 -26.04 -21.24 12.87
C ALA A 682 -27.36 -21.72 13.50
N ILE A 683 -28.42 -21.80 12.69
CA ILE A 683 -29.66 -22.49 13.06
C ILE A 683 -29.52 -23.93 12.59
N GLU A 684 -28.68 -24.69 13.29
CA GLU A 684 -28.50 -26.11 12.98
C GLU A 684 -29.79 -26.89 13.22
N LEU A 685 -30.34 -27.48 12.17
CA LEU A 685 -31.43 -28.44 12.29
C LEU A 685 -30.87 -29.79 12.74
N LYS A 686 -31.20 -30.22 13.97
CA LYS A 686 -30.69 -31.47 14.55
C LYS A 686 -31.77 -32.56 14.51
N PRO A 687 -31.63 -33.60 13.67
CA PRO A 687 -32.46 -34.79 13.78
C PRO A 687 -32.02 -35.56 15.03
N VAL A 688 -32.79 -35.49 16.12
CA VAL A 688 -32.45 -36.16 17.39
C VAL A 688 -33.22 -37.46 17.55
N ASP A 689 -34.55 -37.40 17.47
CA ASP A 689 -35.42 -38.56 17.76
C ASP A 689 -36.08 -39.14 16.51
N ARG A 690 -36.13 -38.37 15.41
CA ARG A 690 -36.78 -38.76 14.16
C ARG A 690 -36.15 -38.07 12.96
N PRO A 691 -36.37 -38.60 11.74
CA PRO A 691 -35.98 -37.89 10.54
C PRO A 691 -36.67 -36.54 10.41
N ILE A 692 -35.95 -35.53 9.91
CA ILE A 692 -36.46 -34.19 9.63
C ILE A 692 -36.11 -33.80 8.20
N ILE A 693 -36.86 -32.87 7.62
CA ILE A 693 -36.60 -32.33 6.28
C ILE A 693 -36.13 -30.89 6.35
N TYR A 694 -35.22 -30.58 5.43
CA TYR A 694 -34.94 -29.22 5.02
C TYR A 694 -35.28 -29.05 3.53
N ARG A 695 -36.16 -28.09 3.23
CA ARG A 695 -36.63 -27.82 1.87
C ARG A 695 -36.37 -26.37 1.50
N ASN A 696 -35.18 -26.12 0.98
CA ASN A 696 -34.75 -24.84 0.45
C ASN A 696 -33.67 -25.07 -0.63
N PHE A 697 -33.05 -24.00 -1.14
CA PHE A 697 -31.98 -24.12 -2.12
C PHE A 697 -30.74 -24.79 -1.50
N LEU A 698 -30.31 -25.90 -2.09
CA LEU A 698 -29.15 -26.68 -1.67
C LEU A 698 -28.09 -26.69 -2.77
N GLU A 699 -26.83 -26.52 -2.37
CA GLU A 699 -25.72 -26.54 -3.33
C GLU A 699 -25.59 -27.95 -3.95
N GLY A 700 -25.43 -28.03 -5.26
CA GLY A 700 -25.31 -29.31 -5.98
C GLY A 700 -26.62 -30.07 -6.22
N VAL A 701 -27.78 -29.48 -5.90
CA VAL A 701 -29.14 -30.02 -6.13
C VAL A 701 -30.00 -28.97 -6.84
N SER A 702 -31.00 -29.38 -7.61
CA SER A 702 -31.97 -28.46 -8.21
C SER A 702 -32.77 -27.66 -7.16
N PRO A 703 -33.49 -26.59 -7.57
CA PRO A 703 -34.45 -25.89 -6.72
C PRO A 703 -35.57 -26.77 -6.13
N ARG A 704 -35.71 -28.03 -6.59
CA ARG A 704 -36.65 -29.03 -6.06
C ARG A 704 -35.98 -30.03 -5.11
N GLY A 705 -34.80 -29.71 -4.60
CA GLY A 705 -34.09 -30.49 -3.60
C GLY A 705 -34.85 -30.67 -2.29
N ILE A 706 -34.76 -31.88 -1.74
CA ILE A 706 -35.32 -32.28 -0.45
C ILE A 706 -34.20 -32.91 0.35
N ALA A 707 -33.64 -32.19 1.31
CA ALA A 707 -32.67 -32.74 2.25
C ALA A 707 -33.42 -33.46 3.38
N VAL A 708 -33.00 -34.69 3.68
CA VAL A 708 -33.53 -35.53 4.75
C VAL A 708 -32.41 -35.82 5.75
N GLY A 709 -32.63 -35.40 6.98
CA GLY A 709 -31.71 -35.61 8.10
C GLY A 709 -32.23 -36.72 9.01
N PHE A 710 -31.33 -37.58 9.49
CA PHE A 710 -31.65 -38.76 10.29
C PHE A 710 -30.92 -38.75 11.64
N PRO A 711 -31.52 -39.29 12.72
CA PRO A 711 -30.88 -39.43 14.04
C PRO A 711 -29.52 -40.13 14.01
N GLU A 712 -29.33 -41.06 13.08
CA GLU A 712 -28.12 -41.85 12.87
C GLU A 712 -26.97 -41.02 12.27
N LYS A 713 -27.18 -39.72 11.99
CA LYS A 713 -26.20 -38.80 11.40
C LYS A 713 -25.72 -39.23 10.01
N ALA A 714 -26.56 -39.93 9.26
CA ALA A 714 -26.40 -40.19 7.84
C ALA A 714 -27.55 -39.50 7.10
N HIS A 715 -27.25 -38.63 6.16
CA HIS A 715 -28.19 -37.69 5.56
C HIS A 715 -28.12 -37.80 4.05
N PHE A 716 -29.21 -37.45 3.37
CA PHE A 716 -29.18 -37.36 1.91
C PHE A 716 -30.06 -36.24 1.40
N ALA A 717 -29.76 -35.78 0.18
CA ALA A 717 -30.61 -34.85 -0.56
C ALA A 717 -31.16 -35.56 -1.78
N TRP A 718 -32.50 -35.59 -1.88
CA TRP A 718 -33.24 -36.05 -3.04
C TRP A 718 -33.52 -34.87 -3.96
N ASP A 719 -33.09 -34.96 -5.21
CA ASP A 719 -33.47 -34.03 -6.25
C ASP A 719 -34.79 -34.48 -6.87
N ALA A 720 -35.90 -33.79 -6.55
CA ALA A 720 -37.21 -34.19 -7.09
C ALA A 720 -37.39 -33.84 -8.58
N GLU A 721 -36.59 -32.93 -9.12
CA GLU A 721 -36.59 -32.61 -10.55
C GLU A 721 -35.91 -33.72 -11.34
N GLN A 722 -34.72 -34.12 -10.88
CA GLN A 722 -33.92 -35.20 -11.47
C GLN A 722 -34.34 -36.61 -11.01
N LYS A 723 -35.22 -36.71 -10.01
CA LYS A 723 -35.78 -37.94 -9.43
C LYS A 723 -34.71 -38.89 -8.88
N THR A 724 -33.61 -38.36 -8.35
CA THR A 724 -32.49 -39.13 -7.82
C THR A 724 -32.03 -38.61 -6.46
N ALA A 725 -31.39 -39.49 -5.66
CA ALA A 725 -30.51 -39.02 -4.61
C ALA A 725 -29.30 -38.33 -5.27
N ARG A 726 -28.92 -37.18 -4.73
CA ARG A 726 -27.89 -36.32 -5.32
C ARG A 726 -26.69 -36.14 -4.39
N LEU A 727 -26.98 -35.98 -3.10
CA LEU A 727 -25.98 -35.83 -2.06
C LEU A 727 -26.24 -36.86 -0.97
N ILE A 728 -25.17 -37.42 -0.41
CA ILE A 728 -25.18 -38.19 0.83
C ILE A 728 -24.09 -37.61 1.72
N TRP A 729 -24.34 -37.39 3.01
CA TRP A 729 -23.32 -36.89 3.93
C TRP A 729 -23.56 -37.38 5.36
N HIS A 730 -22.57 -37.23 6.21
CA HIS A 730 -22.63 -37.66 7.60
C HIS A 730 -22.45 -36.50 8.58
N GLY A 731 -22.81 -36.71 9.85
CA GLY A 731 -22.54 -35.76 10.92
C GLY A 731 -23.65 -34.74 11.12
N ALA A 732 -23.32 -33.45 11.03
CA ALA A 732 -24.30 -32.38 11.18
C ALA A 732 -25.21 -32.29 9.94
N PHE A 733 -26.50 -32.04 10.13
CA PHE A 733 -27.45 -32.07 9.02
C PHE A 733 -27.34 -30.81 8.15
N ILE A 734 -27.90 -29.68 8.60
CA ILE A 734 -27.88 -28.44 7.82
C ILE A 734 -28.09 -27.21 8.70
N ASP A 735 -27.51 -26.08 8.30
CA ASP A 735 -27.79 -24.76 8.86
C ASP A 735 -28.95 -24.11 8.10
N ALA A 736 -30.06 -23.85 8.78
CA ALA A 736 -31.23 -23.19 8.21
C ALA A 736 -31.14 -21.66 8.22
N GLY A 737 -30.17 -21.08 8.93
CA GLY A 737 -30.05 -19.65 9.20
C GLY A 737 -30.11 -18.78 7.95
N LYS A 738 -29.33 -19.13 6.91
CA LYS A 738 -29.27 -18.39 5.63
C LYS A 738 -30.65 -18.09 5.03
N HIS A 739 -31.58 -19.03 5.09
CA HIS A 739 -32.89 -18.88 4.45
C HIS A 739 -34.02 -18.53 5.42
N TRP A 740 -33.84 -18.75 6.72
CA TRP A 740 -34.86 -18.47 7.72
C TRP A 740 -34.73 -17.05 8.30
N ILE A 741 -33.53 -16.47 8.25
CA ILE A 741 -33.29 -15.07 8.63
C ILE A 741 -33.35 -14.23 7.35
N GLY A 742 -34.40 -13.41 7.19
CA GLY A 742 -34.51 -12.42 6.11
C GLY A 742 -34.63 -12.97 4.67
N ARG A 743 -34.83 -14.29 4.48
CA ARG A 743 -34.81 -14.98 3.18
C ARG A 743 -33.54 -14.64 2.37
N GLY A 744 -32.37 -14.85 2.96
CA GLY A 744 -31.08 -14.59 2.33
C GLY A 744 -30.93 -15.33 0.98
N PRO A 745 -30.24 -14.72 0.00
CA PRO A 745 -30.03 -15.32 -1.32
C PRO A 745 -28.96 -16.44 -1.30
N GLY A 746 -29.01 -17.32 -2.29
CA GLY A 746 -27.99 -18.33 -2.56
C GLY A 746 -28.39 -19.75 -2.15
N ASN A 747 -27.43 -20.67 -2.21
CA ASN A 747 -27.62 -22.07 -1.86
C ASN A 747 -27.03 -22.38 -0.48
N GLN A 748 -27.63 -23.35 0.22
CA GLN A 748 -27.10 -23.89 1.46
C GLN A 748 -26.28 -25.16 1.21
N THR A 749 -25.08 -25.21 1.74
CA THR A 749 -24.25 -26.42 1.73
C THR A 749 -24.56 -27.30 2.95
N PRO A 750 -24.44 -28.65 2.83
CA PRO A 750 -24.50 -29.53 3.99
C PRO A 750 -23.51 -29.10 5.09
N LEU A 751 -23.96 -29.15 6.35
CA LEU A 751 -23.12 -28.73 7.49
C LEU A 751 -22.12 -29.80 7.91
N GLY A 752 -22.46 -31.07 7.66
CA GLY A 752 -21.69 -32.24 8.01
C GLY A 752 -20.56 -32.58 7.03
N ASP A 753 -20.02 -33.78 7.22
CA ASP A 753 -18.80 -34.28 6.60
C ASP A 753 -19.07 -35.43 5.62
N HIS A 754 -18.03 -35.90 4.93
CA HIS A 754 -18.12 -37.02 3.98
C HIS A 754 -19.22 -36.87 2.93
N ILE A 755 -19.34 -35.67 2.34
CA ILE A 755 -20.33 -35.41 1.29
C ILE A 755 -19.91 -36.20 0.04
N LEU A 756 -20.72 -37.18 -0.31
CA LEU A 756 -20.68 -37.90 -1.57
C LEU A 756 -21.69 -37.24 -2.53
N SER A 757 -21.18 -36.68 -3.62
CA SER A 757 -22.02 -36.26 -4.75
C SER A 757 -22.17 -37.42 -5.72
N LEU A 758 -23.39 -37.87 -5.96
CA LEU A 758 -23.65 -38.92 -6.95
C LEU A 758 -23.52 -38.33 -8.37
N PRO A 759 -23.31 -39.11 -9.44
CA PRO A 759 -23.21 -38.58 -10.81
C PRO A 759 -24.50 -37.93 -11.31
N GLN A 760 -24.40 -37.00 -12.26
CA GLN A 760 -25.58 -36.46 -12.98
C GLN A 760 -25.98 -37.43 -14.10
N GLY A 761 -27.26 -37.47 -14.45
CA GLY A 761 -27.79 -38.33 -15.50
C GLY A 761 -29.12 -38.98 -15.14
N PRO A 762 -29.72 -39.72 -16.08
CA PRO A 762 -31.00 -40.36 -15.85
C PRO A 762 -30.91 -41.48 -14.82
N VAL A 763 -31.91 -41.56 -13.95
CA VAL A 763 -32.00 -42.59 -12.89
C VAL A 763 -32.29 -43.95 -13.47
N VAL A 764 -33.07 -43.96 -14.54
CA VAL A 764 -33.43 -45.16 -15.30
C VAL A 764 -33.35 -44.79 -16.78
N ALA A 765 -32.66 -45.61 -17.55
CA ALA A 765 -32.59 -45.49 -18.99
C ALA A 765 -33.01 -46.82 -19.64
N ALA A 766 -33.83 -46.74 -20.69
CA ALA A 766 -34.05 -47.86 -21.58
C ALA A 766 -32.93 -47.87 -22.63
N LEU A 767 -32.04 -48.85 -22.54
CA LEU A 767 -30.92 -48.99 -23.46
C LEU A 767 -31.31 -49.87 -24.66
N PRO A 768 -30.83 -49.55 -25.88
CA PRO A 768 -31.09 -50.36 -27.06
C PRO A 768 -30.37 -51.72 -27.04
N SER A 769 -29.28 -51.85 -26.28
CA SER A 769 -28.59 -53.12 -26.00
C SER A 769 -27.84 -53.07 -24.65
N ALA A 770 -27.29 -54.21 -24.21
CA ALA A 770 -26.53 -54.30 -22.95
C ALA A 770 -25.16 -53.61 -23.02
N GLU A 771 -24.61 -53.44 -24.23
CA GLU A 771 -23.33 -52.78 -24.50
C GLU A 771 -23.48 -51.28 -24.80
N ALA A 772 -24.70 -50.77 -24.89
CA ALA A 772 -24.94 -49.36 -25.16
C ALA A 772 -24.45 -48.48 -23.99
N GLU A 773 -23.81 -47.35 -24.31
CA GLU A 773 -23.35 -46.39 -23.31
C GLU A 773 -24.52 -45.83 -22.48
N TRP A 774 -24.25 -45.52 -21.21
CA TRP A 774 -25.25 -44.88 -20.36
C TRP A 774 -25.53 -43.45 -20.87
N PRO A 775 -26.81 -43.09 -21.11
CA PRO A 775 -27.14 -41.78 -21.65
C PRO A 775 -26.75 -40.65 -20.70
N GLN A 776 -26.17 -39.59 -21.25
CA GLN A 776 -25.74 -38.41 -20.49
C GLN A 776 -26.82 -37.33 -20.38
N SER A 777 -27.91 -37.41 -21.17
CA SER A 777 -28.98 -36.40 -21.18
C SER A 777 -30.12 -36.74 -20.21
N GLU A 778 -30.64 -35.72 -19.55
CA GLU A 778 -31.76 -35.82 -18.58
C GLU A 778 -33.11 -36.18 -19.24
N SER A 779 -33.21 -36.10 -20.58
CA SER A 779 -34.42 -36.38 -21.36
C SER A 779 -34.96 -37.81 -21.18
N ALA A 780 -34.10 -38.79 -20.84
CA ALA A 780 -34.54 -40.15 -20.52
C ALA A 780 -35.41 -40.21 -19.24
N SER A 781 -35.27 -39.24 -18.34
CA SER A 781 -36.04 -39.12 -17.09
C SER A 781 -37.40 -38.43 -17.28
N GLU A 782 -37.68 -37.80 -18.42
CA GLU A 782 -38.92 -37.05 -18.67
C GLU A 782 -40.18 -37.92 -18.56
N LYS A 783 -40.07 -39.21 -18.88
CA LYS A 783 -41.16 -40.19 -18.80
C LYS A 783 -41.44 -40.67 -17.37
N ILE A 784 -40.58 -40.36 -16.41
CA ILE A 784 -40.72 -40.76 -15.01
C ILE A 784 -41.41 -39.63 -14.25
N ARG A 785 -42.53 -39.93 -13.58
CA ARG A 785 -43.26 -38.94 -12.78
C ARG A 785 -42.95 -39.11 -11.30
N PHE A 786 -42.44 -38.06 -10.67
CA PHE A 786 -42.34 -38.00 -9.21
C PHE A 786 -43.74 -37.75 -8.63
N LEU A 787 -44.29 -38.73 -7.91
CA LEU A 787 -45.64 -38.67 -7.34
C LEU A 787 -45.72 -37.98 -5.98
N GLY A 788 -44.56 -37.61 -5.41
CA GLY A 788 -44.44 -37.03 -4.07
C GLY A 788 -43.64 -37.91 -3.12
N TYR A 789 -43.60 -37.53 -1.85
CA TYR A 789 -42.87 -38.24 -0.79
C TYR A 789 -43.63 -38.18 0.53
N ARG A 790 -43.33 -39.13 1.42
CA ARG A 790 -43.73 -39.15 2.83
C ARG A 790 -42.51 -39.56 3.64
N LEU A 791 -42.23 -38.84 4.73
CA LEU A 791 -41.23 -39.25 5.71
C LEU A 791 -41.76 -40.35 6.62
#